data_AF-A0A3D8SVL5-F1
#
_entry.id   AF-A0A3D8SVL5-F1
#
_cell.length_a   1.000
_cell.length_b   1.000
_cell.length_c   1.000
_cell.angle_alpha   90.00
_cell.angle_beta   90.00
_cell.angle_gamma   90.00
#
_symmetry.space_group_name_H-M   'P 1'
#
loop_
_entity.id
_entity.type
_entity.pdbx_description
1 polymer ?
#
loop_
_entity_poly.entity_id
_entity_poly.type
_entity_poly.pdbx_seq_one_letter_code
_entity_poly.pdbx_strand_id
1 'polypeptide(L)'
;MPFMQNGADTEDLSSFSPASKPKQSTLTSLLSSVQADLLSQAHRIPADFRTLRELSQTGLNGGLIDDKKYLTESIIQVLSSLPNSSALRTKITDTFIKTLWDNLHHPPLSYIGDEFRYRRADGSFNNIMYPHLGASGSHYARTVSPKHPRPAVLPDPGLIFDTLLARQEHAKEHPAKISSMLFHFATIIIHDLFCTDENDRTRVKNSSYLDLGPLYGHSQDEQTQVRTFTDGLLKPDTFSEKRLLSQPPGVCALMIAFNRFHNYVVTELARINEAGRFNLPNSGEEKSPDYVWALQKRDEDLFQTGRLITCALYVSIILNDYLRTILNLNDNAANPRSDWRLDPRKALNVFDGEGLPRGVGNQISAEFNMIYRWHATTSVADEEWLNELSSQIFGSKIDVSRLSVGRYLGGLHEYFEKAAPGEPSSWTFGGLKRGKDGMFADKDLVEVLQDGCESVAGAFGARNTPKCMKAIEMMGIQKGREWGLATLNELRMFFKLKPHSTFAEVNSDPKVAEALEALYGHPDNIELYVGIQAEEAKKPFSPGAGLCPGFTISFAILSDAVALVRGDRFYTVDYSPVNLTNFGFNIAESDFDVANGGVMYKLLMRAFPGWYTASSVYALYPFTTPAKNKEIFEKLEKFGATGLSGLEYKRPEFTKPPVAITSWRGVVELLNESKGLHVPWGKNIYHLTQHDYMLSGDSVANAEQRTFMAERLYRVPDALEQFRRFYEAITADLVRKYSKRLGDSMYQVDIVRDVCNLAHAYFCAEFFAIPLKSTNGQNGNGTNQSSTADAYTPRELSEALFALYRYVFLDMDAARSIKNRAVAAKESQRLGEIMRRVVSSTSESGWSASEYLFSRPSRLFGGKGSSPLILSGYGPQLVKRLKEGGKSVEDVVWMIVPTAAATGATQAMGWAQMLDLYLSDRYSMHWPAIQRLARSEEPEAFEKLKKYALEGFRLSTPANGVLRTYNNRHSKPTLLKDGATTKSISKGDTVFADFASAGRDPETFPDPEEIKLDRPLQLYIHHGWGAHACLGRAIVTTAGAALLKVMGKLDGLRSADGMQGEMVSKEHDGFRMFLEEDGSDWGVFPRTKKVVFTGLGGLAEKKE
;
A
#
# COMPACT_ATOMS: atom_id res chain seq x y z
N MET A 1 -30.82 -50.80 -8.77
CA MET A 1 -30.97 -52.05 -7.99
C MET A 1 -31.41 -51.67 -6.58
N PRO A 2 -32.45 -52.30 -6.00
CA PRO A 2 -33.32 -51.64 -5.02
C PRO A 2 -33.34 -52.31 -3.63
N PHE A 3 -33.66 -51.56 -2.56
CA PHE A 3 -34.42 -51.94 -1.35
C PHE A 3 -34.67 -50.62 -0.54
N MET A 4 -35.88 -50.02 -0.52
CA MET A 4 -37.03 -50.23 0.42
C MET A 4 -36.66 -50.10 1.91
N GLN A 5 -37.44 -49.54 2.85
CA GLN A 5 -38.56 -48.59 2.96
C GLN A 5 -38.89 -48.49 4.48
N ASN A 6 -39.47 -47.37 4.94
CA ASN A 6 -40.22 -47.14 6.21
C ASN A 6 -39.41 -47.01 7.52
N GLY A 7 -39.75 -46.16 8.50
CA GLY A 7 -40.93 -45.32 8.71
C GLY A 7 -40.69 -44.28 9.83
N ALA A 8 -41.65 -43.38 9.98
CA ALA A 8 -41.65 -42.20 10.85
C ALA A 8 -41.77 -42.51 12.35
N ASP A 9 -41.31 -41.59 13.21
CA ASP A 9 -42.09 -41.05 14.33
C ASP A 9 -41.43 -39.78 14.93
N THR A 10 -42.27 -39.01 15.61
CA THR A 10 -42.28 -37.57 15.89
C THR A 10 -41.44 -37.08 17.08
N GLU A 11 -41.10 -35.78 17.01
CA GLU A 11 -40.87 -34.78 18.10
C GLU A 11 -40.04 -35.15 19.34
N ASP A 12 -38.92 -34.45 19.56
CA ASP A 12 -38.80 -33.56 20.74
C ASP A 12 -37.70 -32.49 20.55
N LEU A 13 -38.08 -31.24 20.80
CA LEU A 13 -37.23 -30.05 20.84
C LEU A 13 -36.90 -29.77 22.31
N SER A 14 -35.74 -30.19 22.81
CA SER A 14 -35.02 -29.44 23.85
C SER A 14 -33.72 -30.13 24.29
N SER A 15 -32.59 -29.50 24.01
CA SER A 15 -31.54 -29.23 25.00
C SER A 15 -30.28 -28.67 24.32
N PHE A 16 -30.06 -27.39 24.56
CA PHE A 16 -28.74 -26.78 24.42
C PHE A 16 -27.74 -27.53 25.30
N SER A 17 -26.60 -27.94 24.73
CA SER A 17 -25.41 -28.33 25.48
C SER A 17 -24.30 -27.29 25.24
N PRO A 18 -23.55 -26.85 26.28
CA PRO A 18 -22.59 -25.77 26.13
C PRO A 18 -21.28 -26.25 25.49
N ALA A 19 -20.68 -25.34 24.72
CA ALA A 19 -19.31 -25.32 24.20
C ALA A 19 -18.41 -26.50 24.64
N SER A 20 -18.12 -27.39 23.67
CA SER A 20 -17.06 -28.39 23.79
C SER A 20 -15.71 -27.70 23.99
N LYS A 21 -14.99 -28.11 25.05
CA LYS A 21 -13.60 -27.72 25.33
C LYS A 21 -12.68 -27.96 24.12
N PRO A 22 -11.61 -27.16 23.94
CA PRO A 22 -10.71 -27.27 22.79
C PRO A 22 -10.06 -28.66 22.77
N LYS A 23 -10.16 -29.38 21.65
CA LYS A 23 -9.37 -30.59 21.42
C LYS A 23 -7.90 -30.19 21.31
N GLN A 24 -7.11 -30.66 22.26
CA GLN A 24 -5.64 -30.65 22.24
C GLN A 24 -5.14 -31.28 20.93
N SER A 25 -3.97 -30.83 20.44
CA SER A 25 -3.35 -31.42 19.24
C SER A 25 -3.28 -32.95 19.37
N THR A 26 -3.40 -33.65 18.25
CA THR A 26 -3.29 -35.13 18.16
C THR A 26 -2.04 -35.66 18.87
N LEU A 27 -0.95 -34.88 18.88
CA LEU A 27 0.26 -35.17 19.65
C LEU A 27 0.06 -35.04 21.17
N THR A 28 -0.54 -33.94 21.66
CA THR A 28 -0.72 -33.72 23.12
C THR A 28 -1.70 -34.70 23.77
N SER A 29 -2.76 -35.11 23.07
CA SER A 29 -3.70 -36.13 23.56
C SER A 29 -3.13 -37.55 23.55
N LEU A 30 -2.24 -37.86 22.59
CA LEU A 30 -1.50 -39.12 22.58
C LEU A 30 -0.50 -39.16 23.74
N LEU A 31 0.25 -38.08 23.94
CA LEU A 31 1.35 -38.03 24.90
C LEU A 31 0.89 -38.07 26.36
N SER A 32 -0.31 -37.58 26.67
CA SER A 32 -0.93 -37.79 27.98
C SER A 32 -1.32 -39.27 28.22
N SER A 33 -1.74 -40.00 27.18
CA SER A 33 -1.95 -41.45 27.25
C SER A 33 -0.64 -42.24 27.34
N VAL A 34 0.43 -41.75 26.69
CA VAL A 34 1.79 -42.30 26.78
C VAL A 34 2.39 -42.05 28.17
N GLN A 35 2.12 -40.90 28.79
CA GLN A 35 2.55 -40.58 30.16
C GLN A 35 1.94 -41.55 31.18
N ALA A 36 0.65 -41.87 31.06
CA ALA A 36 -0.02 -42.84 31.93
C ALA A 36 0.56 -44.26 31.78
N ASP A 37 0.95 -44.64 30.56
CA ASP A 37 1.46 -45.98 30.25
C ASP A 37 2.99 -46.13 30.48
N LEU A 38 3.77 -45.04 30.34
CA LEU A 38 5.18 -44.99 30.74
C LEU A 38 5.34 -45.03 32.27
N LEU A 39 4.44 -44.35 33.00
CA LEU A 39 4.41 -44.41 34.47
C LEU A 39 4.05 -45.81 34.98
N SER A 40 3.24 -46.59 34.24
CA SER A 40 2.91 -47.98 34.56
C SER A 40 4.08 -48.95 34.32
N GLN A 41 5.05 -48.57 33.47
CA GLN A 41 6.25 -49.36 33.12
C GLN A 41 7.56 -48.79 33.68
N ALA A 42 7.49 -47.82 34.61
CA ALA A 42 8.59 -46.99 35.12
C ALA A 42 9.79 -47.76 35.72
N HIS A 43 9.64 -49.06 35.98
CA HIS A 43 10.69 -49.96 36.51
C HIS A 43 11.57 -50.59 35.41
N ARG A 44 11.26 -50.40 34.12
CA ARG A 44 12.02 -50.98 32.99
C ARG A 44 12.66 -49.95 32.04
N ILE A 45 12.25 -48.68 32.10
CA ILE A 45 12.79 -47.62 31.25
C ILE A 45 12.97 -46.39 32.16
N PRO A 46 14.16 -45.76 32.24
CA PRO A 46 14.28 -44.44 32.83
C PRO A 46 13.41 -43.49 32.00
N ALA A 47 12.27 -43.08 32.52
CA ALA A 47 11.42 -42.11 31.85
C ALA A 47 12.22 -40.81 31.73
N ASP A 48 12.52 -40.41 30.49
CA ASP A 48 13.23 -39.15 30.26
C ASP A 48 12.28 -37.99 30.55
N PHE A 49 12.27 -37.56 31.82
CA PHE A 49 11.49 -36.43 32.34
C PHE A 49 11.68 -35.16 31.51
N ARG A 50 12.82 -35.04 30.81
CA ARG A 50 13.11 -33.96 29.89
C ARG A 50 12.14 -33.95 28.70
N THR A 51 11.95 -35.09 28.05
CA THR A 51 11.03 -35.26 26.90
C THR A 51 9.60 -34.87 27.28
N LEU A 52 9.10 -35.31 28.44
CA LEU A 52 7.77 -34.95 28.94
C LEU A 52 7.60 -33.45 29.23
N ARG A 53 8.63 -32.81 29.79
CA ARG A 53 8.64 -31.37 30.04
C ARG A 53 8.64 -30.56 28.74
N GLU A 54 9.40 -30.99 27.76
CA GLU A 54 9.53 -30.31 26.47
C GLU A 54 8.24 -30.40 25.65
N LEU A 55 7.56 -31.55 25.69
CA LEU A 55 6.25 -31.75 25.06
C LEU A 55 5.15 -30.86 25.64
N SER A 56 5.13 -30.70 26.97
CA SER A 56 4.21 -29.78 27.66
C SER A 56 4.49 -28.33 27.23
N GLN A 57 5.76 -27.95 27.08
CA GLN A 57 6.14 -26.63 26.57
C GLN A 57 5.73 -26.41 25.10
N THR A 58 5.80 -27.42 24.23
CA THR A 58 5.30 -27.32 22.84
C THR A 58 3.80 -27.04 22.78
N GLY A 59 3.00 -27.69 23.62
CA GLY A 59 1.56 -27.42 23.74
C GLY A 59 1.26 -25.99 24.20
N LEU A 60 2.09 -25.44 25.09
CA LEU A 60 2.00 -24.05 25.57
C LEU A 60 2.49 -23.02 24.54
N ASN A 61 3.43 -23.40 23.67
CA ASN A 61 3.99 -22.55 22.60
C ASN A 61 3.18 -22.62 21.29
N GLY A 62 1.88 -22.94 21.36
CA GLY A 62 1.00 -22.97 20.19
C GLY A 62 1.34 -24.07 19.18
N GLY A 63 1.99 -25.16 19.60
CA GLY A 63 2.38 -26.26 18.73
C GLY A 63 3.73 -26.11 18.05
N LEU A 64 4.47 -25.02 18.29
CA LEU A 64 5.83 -24.84 17.78
C LEU A 64 6.82 -25.72 18.55
N ILE A 65 7.61 -26.52 17.81
CA ILE A 65 8.67 -27.37 18.35
C ILE A 65 10.00 -26.61 18.31
N ASP A 66 10.70 -26.53 19.45
CA ASP A 66 12.08 -26.04 19.54
C ASP A 66 13.02 -27.22 19.25
N ASP A 67 13.47 -27.33 17.99
CA ASP A 67 14.30 -28.42 17.49
C ASP A 67 15.66 -28.53 18.22
N LYS A 68 16.18 -27.42 18.75
CA LYS A 68 17.41 -27.41 19.57
C LYS A 68 17.29 -28.22 20.86
N LYS A 69 16.06 -28.56 21.27
CA LYS A 69 15.83 -29.43 22.42
C LYS A 69 15.87 -30.92 22.09
N TYR A 70 15.99 -31.28 20.81
CA TYR A 70 16.04 -32.66 20.31
C TYR A 70 14.76 -33.47 20.62
N LEU A 71 13.61 -32.80 20.69
CA LEU A 71 12.36 -33.44 21.10
C LEU A 71 11.94 -34.58 20.14
N THR A 72 12.09 -34.37 18.84
CA THR A 72 11.78 -35.39 17.82
C THR A 72 12.69 -36.61 17.97
N GLU A 73 13.98 -36.39 18.18
CA GLU A 73 14.98 -37.42 18.40
C GLU A 73 14.71 -38.18 19.70
N SER A 74 14.29 -37.50 20.76
CA SER A 74 13.91 -38.14 22.02
C SER A 74 12.68 -39.04 21.87
N ILE A 75 11.69 -38.64 21.06
CA ILE A 75 10.55 -39.51 20.72
C ILE A 75 11.03 -40.77 19.97
N ILE A 76 11.98 -40.63 19.04
CA ILE A 76 12.59 -41.76 18.32
C ILE A 76 13.38 -42.68 19.27
N GLN A 77 14.09 -42.12 20.24
CA GLN A 77 14.79 -42.91 21.28
C GLN A 77 13.81 -43.72 22.13
N VAL A 78 12.69 -43.11 22.55
CA VAL A 78 11.62 -43.83 23.27
C VAL A 78 11.06 -44.95 22.40
N LEU A 79 10.68 -44.65 21.15
CA LEU A 79 10.15 -45.63 20.19
C LEU A 79 11.09 -46.81 19.95
N SER A 80 12.40 -46.56 19.85
CA SER A 80 13.42 -47.59 19.61
C SER A 80 13.74 -48.43 20.86
N SER A 81 13.53 -47.89 22.07
CA SER A 81 13.74 -48.61 23.33
C SER A 81 12.59 -49.57 23.69
N LEU A 82 11.40 -49.40 23.09
CA LEU A 82 10.23 -50.22 23.39
C LEU A 82 10.28 -51.61 22.71
N PRO A 83 9.82 -52.70 23.38
CA PRO A 83 9.82 -54.06 22.82
C PRO A 83 9.09 -54.15 21.47
N ASN A 84 9.55 -55.05 20.59
CA ASN A 84 8.98 -55.24 19.25
C ASN A 84 7.48 -55.61 19.24
N SER A 85 6.98 -56.23 20.31
CA SER A 85 5.56 -56.60 20.47
C SER A 85 4.71 -55.54 21.20
N SER A 86 5.24 -54.33 21.43
CA SER A 86 4.55 -53.29 22.21
C SER A 86 3.43 -52.59 21.41
N ALA A 87 2.20 -52.64 21.93
CA ALA A 87 1.07 -51.89 21.39
C ALA A 87 1.27 -50.37 21.50
N LEU A 88 1.92 -49.91 22.59
CA LEU A 88 2.26 -48.51 22.79
C LEU A 88 3.24 -48.00 21.73
N ARG A 89 4.25 -48.80 21.39
CA ARG A 89 5.20 -48.48 20.31
C ARG A 89 4.48 -48.31 18.97
N THR A 90 3.54 -49.20 18.65
CA THR A 90 2.74 -49.14 17.42
C THR A 90 1.92 -47.84 17.38
N LYS A 91 1.16 -47.54 18.44
CA LYS A 91 0.32 -46.34 18.52
C LYS A 91 1.11 -45.03 18.40
N ILE A 92 2.29 -44.95 19.06
CA ILE A 92 3.17 -43.79 18.95
C ILE A 92 3.74 -43.68 17.53
N THR A 93 4.15 -44.79 16.93
CA THR A 93 4.67 -44.83 15.57
C THR A 93 3.62 -44.36 14.56
N ASP A 94 2.40 -44.88 14.62
CA ASP A 94 1.31 -44.51 13.69
C ASP A 94 0.98 -43.01 13.79
N THR A 95 0.92 -42.48 15.01
CA THR A 95 0.64 -41.06 15.22
C THR A 95 1.81 -40.18 14.78
N PHE A 96 3.04 -40.64 15.00
CA PHE A 96 4.24 -39.94 14.54
C PHE A 96 4.30 -39.92 13.01
N ILE A 97 4.05 -41.04 12.34
CA ILE A 97 3.93 -41.13 10.87
C ILE A 97 2.83 -40.20 10.36
N LYS A 98 1.62 -40.26 10.95
CA LYS A 98 0.52 -39.37 10.57
C LYS A 98 0.91 -37.90 10.70
N THR A 99 1.55 -37.53 11.82
CA THR A 99 2.01 -36.15 12.04
C THR A 99 3.05 -35.73 11.00
N LEU A 100 4.02 -36.60 10.70
CA LEU A 100 5.04 -36.32 9.68
C LEU A 100 4.44 -36.23 8.27
N TRP A 101 3.42 -37.04 7.97
CA TRP A 101 2.66 -36.99 6.72
C TRP A 101 1.86 -35.68 6.62
N ASP A 102 1.06 -35.35 7.64
CA ASP A 102 0.21 -34.15 7.68
C ASP A 102 1.04 -32.84 7.72
N ASN A 103 2.33 -32.88 8.08
CA ASN A 103 3.24 -31.74 8.01
C ASN A 103 3.58 -31.30 6.57
N LEU A 104 3.32 -32.15 5.58
CA LEU A 104 3.51 -31.86 4.16
C LEU A 104 2.15 -31.80 3.46
N HIS A 105 2.03 -30.90 2.47
CA HIS A 105 0.81 -30.84 1.66
C HIS A 105 0.80 -31.97 0.63
N HIS A 106 -0.33 -32.68 0.56
CA HIS A 106 -0.55 -33.78 -0.36
C HIS A 106 -1.88 -33.61 -1.11
N PRO A 107 -1.88 -33.27 -2.42
CA PRO A 107 -0.73 -32.90 -3.25
C PRO A 107 -0.21 -31.48 -2.94
N PRO A 108 1.02 -31.13 -3.36
CA PRO A 108 1.51 -29.76 -3.31
C PRO A 108 0.60 -28.81 -4.10
N LEU A 109 0.36 -27.62 -3.56
CA LEU A 109 -0.49 -26.59 -4.17
C LEU A 109 0.29 -25.50 -4.93
N SER A 110 1.63 -25.53 -4.90
CA SER A 110 2.52 -24.59 -5.58
C SER A 110 3.79 -25.31 -6.03
N TYR A 111 4.33 -24.86 -7.17
CA TYR A 111 5.44 -25.49 -7.88
C TYR A 111 6.40 -24.41 -8.41
N ILE A 112 7.66 -24.80 -8.62
CA ILE A 112 8.70 -23.93 -9.18
C ILE A 112 8.73 -24.07 -10.70
N GLY A 113 8.92 -22.96 -11.41
CA GLY A 113 9.03 -22.90 -12.88
C GLY A 113 8.23 -21.75 -13.46
N ASP A 114 8.65 -21.21 -14.61
CA ASP A 114 7.96 -20.08 -15.25
C ASP A 114 6.50 -20.42 -15.60
N GLU A 115 6.23 -21.70 -15.90
CA GLU A 115 4.88 -22.20 -16.17
C GLU A 115 3.91 -22.14 -14.98
N PHE A 116 4.42 -22.10 -13.75
CA PHE A 116 3.63 -22.04 -12.52
C PHE A 116 3.72 -20.68 -11.82
N ARG A 117 4.77 -19.90 -12.09
CA ARG A 117 5.00 -18.58 -11.49
C ARG A 117 3.97 -17.55 -11.94
N TYR A 118 3.53 -17.62 -13.18
CA TYR A 118 2.67 -16.62 -13.80
C TYR A 118 1.30 -17.15 -14.17
N ARG A 119 0.32 -16.25 -14.28
CA ARG A 119 -1.00 -16.56 -14.84
C ARG A 119 -0.85 -16.85 -16.32
N ARG A 120 -1.33 -17.99 -16.80
CA ARG A 120 -1.46 -18.24 -18.25
C ARG A 120 -2.47 -17.25 -18.86
N ALA A 121 -2.38 -17.05 -20.18
CA ALA A 121 -3.24 -16.09 -20.85
C ALA A 121 -4.72 -16.48 -20.84
N ASP A 122 -4.99 -17.79 -20.91
CA ASP A 122 -6.33 -18.39 -20.87
C ASP A 122 -6.82 -18.74 -19.45
N GLY A 123 -6.04 -18.44 -18.41
CA GLY A 123 -6.35 -18.79 -17.02
C GLY A 123 -6.13 -20.27 -16.65
N SER A 124 -5.62 -21.10 -17.58
CA SER A 124 -5.23 -22.48 -17.27
C SER A 124 -4.09 -22.53 -16.24
N PHE A 125 -3.92 -23.71 -15.61
CA PHE A 125 -2.90 -23.96 -14.56
C PHE A 125 -3.00 -23.06 -13.32
N ASN A 126 -4.15 -22.42 -13.09
CA ASN A 126 -4.43 -21.83 -11.79
C ASN A 126 -4.57 -22.93 -10.74
N ASN A 127 -5.42 -23.94 -11.00
CA ASN A 127 -5.38 -25.22 -10.30
C ASN A 127 -4.40 -26.16 -11.03
N ILE A 128 -3.36 -26.57 -10.34
CA ILE A 128 -2.28 -27.38 -10.93
C ILE A 128 -2.70 -28.84 -11.13
N MET A 129 -3.61 -29.35 -10.30
CA MET A 129 -4.13 -30.72 -10.40
C MET A 129 -5.22 -30.84 -11.48
N TYR A 130 -5.93 -29.73 -11.76
CA TYR A 130 -6.95 -29.64 -12.79
C TYR A 130 -6.66 -28.44 -13.71
N PRO A 131 -5.66 -28.53 -14.61
CA PRO A 131 -5.16 -27.38 -15.37
C PRO A 131 -6.20 -26.62 -16.20
N HIS A 132 -7.27 -27.30 -16.64
CA HIS A 132 -8.34 -26.68 -17.43
C HIS A 132 -9.48 -26.10 -16.58
N LEU A 133 -9.47 -26.31 -15.27
CA LEU A 133 -10.50 -25.75 -14.39
C LEU A 133 -10.43 -24.22 -14.45
N GLY A 134 -11.55 -23.59 -14.80
CA GLY A 134 -11.64 -22.14 -14.92
C GLY A 134 -10.97 -21.53 -16.16
N ALA A 135 -10.42 -22.35 -17.07
CA ALA A 135 -9.79 -21.85 -18.29
C ALA A 135 -10.83 -21.25 -19.26
N SER A 136 -10.40 -20.26 -20.04
CA SER A 136 -11.16 -19.67 -21.15
C SER A 136 -11.66 -20.76 -22.10
N GLY A 137 -12.89 -20.59 -22.58
CA GLY A 137 -13.58 -21.54 -23.44
C GLY A 137 -14.26 -22.68 -22.68
N SER A 138 -14.19 -22.75 -21.34
CA SER A 138 -14.88 -23.80 -20.59
C SER A 138 -16.41 -23.68 -20.64
N HIS A 139 -17.11 -24.76 -20.32
CA HIS A 139 -18.56 -24.73 -20.16
C HIS A 139 -18.95 -24.05 -18.84
N TYR A 140 -20.09 -23.36 -18.80
CA TYR A 140 -20.65 -22.89 -17.54
C TYR A 140 -20.91 -24.08 -16.60
N ALA A 141 -20.51 -23.94 -15.34
CA ALA A 141 -20.93 -24.89 -14.30
C ALA A 141 -22.43 -24.74 -13.99
N ARG A 142 -22.97 -25.71 -13.27
CA ARG A 142 -24.33 -25.65 -12.70
C ARG A 142 -24.26 -25.71 -11.19
N THR A 143 -24.76 -24.68 -10.52
CA THR A 143 -24.78 -24.63 -9.06
C THR A 143 -25.98 -25.39 -8.50
N VAL A 144 -27.16 -25.28 -9.15
CA VAL A 144 -28.41 -25.84 -8.64
C VAL A 144 -29.00 -26.81 -9.66
N SER A 145 -29.30 -28.03 -9.22
CA SER A 145 -30.05 -28.98 -10.03
C SER A 145 -31.54 -28.65 -9.98
N PRO A 146 -32.18 -28.27 -11.10
CA PRO A 146 -33.62 -28.02 -11.14
C PRO A 146 -34.38 -29.34 -10.95
N LYS A 147 -35.33 -29.35 -10.02
CA LYS A 147 -36.18 -30.49 -9.65
C LYS A 147 -37.67 -30.15 -9.71
N HIS A 148 -38.05 -28.88 -9.58
CA HIS A 148 -39.44 -28.42 -9.67
C HIS A 148 -40.00 -28.60 -11.08
N PRO A 149 -41.14 -29.32 -11.26
CA PRO A 149 -41.81 -29.41 -12.55
C PRO A 149 -42.27 -28.03 -13.04
N ARG A 150 -41.87 -27.64 -14.24
CA ARG A 150 -42.21 -26.32 -14.79
C ARG A 150 -43.54 -26.35 -15.55
N PRO A 151 -44.29 -25.23 -15.56
CA PRO A 151 -45.35 -25.03 -16.53
C PRO A 151 -44.83 -25.25 -17.96
N ALA A 152 -45.61 -25.95 -18.78
CA ALA A 152 -45.24 -26.21 -20.17
C ALA A 152 -45.19 -24.93 -21.03
N VAL A 153 -45.94 -23.90 -20.63
CA VAL A 153 -45.98 -22.58 -21.26
C VAL A 153 -45.56 -21.55 -20.22
N LEU A 154 -44.46 -20.84 -20.51
CA LEU A 154 -43.98 -19.74 -19.69
C LEU A 154 -44.43 -18.40 -20.29
N PRO A 155 -44.56 -17.33 -19.49
CA PRO A 155 -45.02 -16.03 -19.98
C PRO A 155 -44.07 -15.43 -21.04
N ASP A 156 -44.60 -14.55 -21.88
CA ASP A 156 -43.80 -13.83 -22.88
C ASP A 156 -42.72 -12.96 -22.20
N PRO A 157 -41.44 -13.04 -22.60
CA PRO A 157 -40.38 -12.22 -22.02
C PRO A 157 -40.60 -10.70 -22.13
N GLY A 158 -41.23 -10.24 -23.22
CA GLY A 158 -41.56 -8.83 -23.42
C GLY A 158 -42.62 -8.36 -22.44
N LEU A 159 -43.66 -9.16 -22.24
CA LEU A 159 -44.70 -8.91 -21.23
C LEU A 159 -44.12 -8.89 -19.81
N ILE A 160 -43.24 -9.84 -19.47
CA ILE A 160 -42.52 -9.86 -18.18
C ILE A 160 -41.76 -8.55 -17.99
N PHE A 161 -41.00 -8.10 -19.00
CA PHE A 161 -40.26 -6.85 -18.91
C PHE A 161 -41.18 -5.66 -18.66
N ASP A 162 -42.22 -5.49 -19.48
CA ASP A 162 -43.11 -4.31 -19.42
C ASP A 162 -43.86 -4.21 -18.08
N THR A 163 -44.18 -5.35 -17.46
CA THR A 163 -44.99 -5.41 -16.24
C THR A 163 -44.17 -5.40 -14.94
N LEU A 164 -43.02 -6.09 -14.94
CA LEU A 164 -42.21 -6.32 -13.74
C LEU A 164 -40.88 -5.55 -13.72
N LEU A 165 -40.23 -5.33 -14.86
CA LEU A 165 -38.83 -4.85 -14.89
C LEU A 165 -38.70 -3.40 -15.33
N ALA A 166 -39.51 -2.96 -16.29
CA ALA A 166 -39.42 -1.65 -16.92
C ALA A 166 -39.52 -0.51 -15.90
N ARG A 167 -38.54 0.39 -15.97
CA ARG A 167 -38.49 1.65 -15.21
C ARG A 167 -39.76 2.45 -15.43
N GLN A 168 -40.33 2.92 -14.33
CA GLN A 168 -41.48 3.83 -14.33
C GLN A 168 -41.04 5.25 -14.70
N GLU A 169 -41.94 6.24 -14.67
CA GLU A 169 -41.65 7.62 -15.07
C GLU A 169 -40.44 8.23 -14.34
N HIS A 170 -40.22 7.87 -13.08
CA HIS A 170 -39.06 8.32 -12.30
C HIS A 170 -38.19 7.14 -11.90
N ALA A 171 -36.88 7.27 -12.13
CA ALA A 171 -35.89 6.32 -11.63
C ALA A 171 -35.89 6.32 -10.09
N LYS A 172 -35.95 5.15 -9.49
CA LYS A 172 -35.69 4.99 -8.06
C LYS A 172 -34.18 5.08 -7.87
N GLU A 173 -33.71 6.11 -7.20
CA GLU A 173 -32.30 6.25 -6.85
C GLU A 173 -31.87 5.22 -5.81
N HIS A 174 -30.60 4.84 -5.86
CA HIS A 174 -29.99 3.93 -4.91
C HIS A 174 -30.13 4.47 -3.47
N PRO A 175 -30.73 3.73 -2.52
CA PRO A 175 -31.11 4.27 -1.21
C PRO A 175 -29.91 4.66 -0.33
N ALA A 176 -28.76 4.01 -0.51
CA ALA A 176 -27.50 4.38 0.15
C ALA A 176 -26.69 5.47 -0.60
N LYS A 177 -27.21 6.04 -1.70
CA LYS A 177 -26.52 7.00 -2.58
C LYS A 177 -25.16 6.51 -3.06
N ILE A 178 -25.10 5.21 -3.42
CA ILE A 178 -23.96 4.63 -4.13
C ILE A 178 -23.85 5.33 -5.50
N SER A 179 -22.63 5.68 -5.86
CA SER A 179 -22.32 6.33 -7.14
C SER A 179 -22.32 5.34 -8.30
N SER A 180 -22.41 5.86 -9.51
CA SER A 180 -22.31 5.07 -10.75
C SER A 180 -20.92 4.44 -10.90
N MET A 181 -19.89 5.05 -10.30
CA MET A 181 -18.53 4.51 -10.28
C MET A 181 -18.44 3.09 -9.71
N LEU A 182 -19.24 2.74 -8.70
CA LEU A 182 -19.29 1.37 -8.17
C LEU A 182 -19.76 0.40 -9.24
N PHE A 183 -20.77 0.78 -10.01
CA PHE A 183 -21.33 -0.06 -11.07
C PHE A 183 -20.46 -0.05 -12.33
N HIS A 184 -19.75 1.04 -12.63
CA HIS A 184 -18.73 1.03 -13.67
C HIS A 184 -17.60 0.02 -13.35
N PHE A 185 -17.17 -0.04 -12.09
CA PHE A 185 -16.22 -1.05 -11.63
C PHE A 185 -16.84 -2.46 -11.62
N ALA A 186 -18.11 -2.60 -11.25
CA ALA A 186 -18.83 -3.88 -11.34
C ALA A 186 -18.90 -4.38 -12.79
N THR A 187 -19.09 -3.50 -13.77
CA THR A 187 -19.05 -3.85 -15.20
C THR A 187 -17.70 -4.43 -15.60
N ILE A 188 -16.58 -3.91 -15.05
CA ILE A 188 -15.26 -4.53 -15.27
C ILE A 188 -15.23 -5.96 -14.72
N ILE A 189 -15.69 -6.19 -13.49
CA ILE A 189 -15.76 -7.54 -12.88
C ILE A 189 -16.63 -8.48 -13.72
N ILE A 190 -17.78 -8.00 -14.20
CA ILE A 190 -18.70 -8.77 -15.03
C ILE A 190 -18.04 -9.13 -16.37
N HIS A 191 -17.36 -8.18 -17.00
CA HIS A 191 -16.66 -8.41 -18.27
C HIS A 191 -15.36 -9.20 -18.11
N ASP A 192 -14.83 -9.32 -16.90
CA ASP A 192 -13.72 -10.21 -16.57
C ASP A 192 -14.18 -11.67 -16.56
N LEU A 193 -15.34 -11.94 -15.98
CA LEU A 193 -15.83 -13.30 -15.81
C LEU A 193 -16.72 -13.79 -16.96
N PHE A 194 -17.49 -12.91 -17.60
CA PHE A 194 -18.61 -13.33 -18.44
C PHE A 194 -18.52 -12.81 -19.88
N CYS A 195 -18.29 -13.75 -20.80
CA CYS A 195 -18.54 -13.59 -22.23
C CYS A 195 -19.07 -14.93 -22.79
N THR A 196 -20.41 -15.06 -22.89
CA THR A 196 -21.02 -16.27 -23.43
C THR A 196 -20.68 -16.39 -24.92
N ASP A 197 -20.24 -17.58 -25.35
CA ASP A 197 -19.90 -17.82 -26.75
C ASP A 197 -21.17 -17.80 -27.64
N GLU A 198 -21.13 -17.01 -28.71
CA GLU A 198 -22.26 -16.85 -29.62
C GLU A 198 -22.58 -18.09 -30.47
N ASN A 199 -21.60 -18.96 -30.72
CA ASN A 199 -21.75 -20.21 -31.49
C ASN A 199 -22.19 -21.37 -30.59
N ASP A 200 -21.54 -21.53 -29.44
CA ASP A 200 -21.93 -22.49 -28.40
C ASP A 200 -22.24 -21.76 -27.10
N ARG A 201 -23.52 -21.45 -26.94
CA ARG A 201 -24.01 -20.64 -25.83
C ARG A 201 -23.98 -21.33 -24.48
N THR A 202 -23.38 -22.52 -24.36
CA THR A 202 -23.10 -23.19 -23.09
C THR A 202 -21.66 -22.94 -22.60
N ARG A 203 -20.80 -22.35 -23.45
CA ARG A 203 -19.41 -22.01 -23.16
C ARG A 203 -19.24 -20.54 -22.79
N VAL A 204 -18.20 -20.28 -22.00
CA VAL A 204 -17.72 -18.94 -21.67
C VAL A 204 -16.34 -18.71 -22.28
N LYS A 205 -16.17 -17.61 -23.02
CA LYS A 205 -14.91 -17.24 -23.68
C LYS A 205 -13.89 -16.64 -22.72
N ASN A 206 -14.32 -16.23 -21.54
CA ASN A 206 -13.43 -15.68 -20.52
C ASN A 206 -12.92 -16.78 -19.59
N SER A 207 -11.82 -16.51 -18.89
CA SER A 207 -11.42 -17.32 -17.74
C SER A 207 -12.42 -17.12 -16.58
N SER A 208 -12.47 -18.08 -15.66
CA SER A 208 -13.32 -18.02 -14.45
C SER A 208 -12.64 -17.32 -13.28
N TYR A 209 -11.57 -16.58 -13.54
CA TYR A 209 -10.72 -15.95 -12.53
C TYR A 209 -10.83 -14.43 -12.62
N LEU A 210 -10.62 -13.75 -11.50
CA LEU A 210 -10.48 -12.29 -11.48
C LEU A 210 -9.08 -11.93 -11.95
N ASP A 211 -8.76 -12.06 -13.24
CA ASP A 211 -7.41 -11.87 -13.79
C ASP A 211 -7.26 -10.59 -14.63
N LEU A 212 -8.27 -9.72 -14.55
CA LEU A 212 -8.35 -8.45 -15.26
C LEU A 212 -8.20 -8.66 -16.78
N GLY A 213 -8.78 -9.75 -17.29
CA GLY A 213 -8.85 -10.08 -18.70
C GLY A 213 -9.43 -8.97 -19.60
N PRO A 214 -10.30 -8.04 -19.14
CA PRO A 214 -10.71 -6.93 -19.97
C PRO A 214 -9.56 -6.00 -20.35
N LEU A 215 -8.50 -5.93 -19.53
CA LEU A 215 -7.26 -5.24 -19.84
C LEU A 215 -6.34 -6.11 -20.70
N TYR A 216 -6.03 -7.33 -20.23
CA TYR A 216 -4.96 -8.16 -20.78
C TYR A 216 -5.39 -9.09 -21.91
N GLY A 217 -6.65 -9.50 -21.96
CA GLY A 217 -7.14 -10.59 -22.80
C GLY A 217 -7.21 -11.93 -22.07
N HIS A 218 -8.01 -12.85 -22.63
CA HIS A 218 -8.22 -14.22 -22.16
C HIS A 218 -7.55 -15.26 -23.08
N SER A 219 -6.64 -14.82 -23.95
CA SER A 219 -5.86 -15.66 -24.85
C SER A 219 -4.49 -15.04 -25.15
N GLN A 220 -3.55 -15.83 -25.66
CA GLN A 220 -2.22 -15.33 -26.00
C GLN A 220 -2.25 -14.30 -27.14
N ASP A 221 -3.19 -14.46 -28.08
CA ASP A 221 -3.37 -13.54 -29.21
C ASP A 221 -3.87 -12.18 -28.74
N GLU A 222 -4.86 -12.16 -27.85
CA GLU A 222 -5.36 -10.92 -27.24
C GLU A 222 -4.29 -10.22 -26.40
N GLN A 223 -3.50 -10.97 -25.60
CA GLN A 223 -2.35 -10.41 -24.87
C GLN A 223 -1.32 -9.78 -25.81
N THR A 224 -1.07 -10.42 -26.95
CA THR A 224 -0.14 -9.92 -27.96
C THR A 224 -0.61 -8.58 -28.55
N GLN A 225 -1.93 -8.38 -28.72
CA GLN A 225 -2.49 -7.15 -29.28
C GLN A 225 -2.36 -5.94 -28.35
N VAL A 226 -2.29 -6.15 -27.03
CA VAL A 226 -2.19 -5.05 -26.05
C VAL A 226 -0.76 -4.74 -25.61
N ARG A 227 0.22 -5.61 -25.90
CA ARG A 227 1.63 -5.45 -25.48
C ARG A 227 2.48 -4.65 -26.47
N THR A 228 3.51 -4.00 -25.95
CA THR A 228 4.57 -3.37 -26.74
C THR A 228 5.74 -4.32 -27.04
N PHE A 229 5.86 -5.41 -26.26
CA PHE A 229 7.03 -6.30 -26.23
C PHE A 229 8.35 -5.58 -25.93
N THR A 230 8.27 -4.48 -25.18
CA THR A 230 9.43 -3.77 -24.64
C THR A 230 9.19 -3.45 -23.18
N ASP A 231 10.12 -3.86 -22.31
CA ASP A 231 10.13 -3.55 -20.87
C ASP A 231 8.85 -3.95 -20.12
N GLY A 232 8.14 -4.95 -20.63
CA GLY A 232 6.89 -5.45 -20.08
C GLY A 232 5.70 -4.51 -20.27
N LEU A 233 5.83 -3.44 -21.04
CA LEU A 233 4.82 -2.37 -21.16
C LEU A 233 3.62 -2.79 -22.01
N LEU A 234 2.44 -2.32 -21.61
CA LEU A 234 1.24 -2.26 -22.43
C LEU A 234 1.28 -1.05 -23.37
N LYS A 235 0.64 -1.18 -24.54
CA LYS A 235 0.41 -0.06 -25.45
C LYS A 235 -0.38 1.04 -24.72
N PRO A 236 -0.08 2.34 -24.95
CA PRO A 236 -0.72 3.43 -24.21
C PRO A 236 -2.25 3.38 -24.29
N ASP A 237 -2.90 3.50 -23.13
CA ASP A 237 -4.36 3.58 -22.99
C ASP A 237 -5.13 2.52 -23.80
N THR A 238 -4.61 1.28 -23.78
CA THR A 238 -5.11 0.16 -24.60
C THR A 238 -5.63 -0.97 -23.69
N PHE A 239 -6.75 -1.59 -24.08
CA PHE A 239 -7.36 -2.71 -23.38
C PHE A 239 -8.00 -3.70 -24.37
N SER A 240 -8.22 -4.95 -23.96
CA SER A 240 -8.61 -6.04 -24.86
C SER A 240 -10.12 -6.17 -25.10
N GLU A 241 -10.97 -5.83 -24.13
CA GLU A 241 -12.41 -6.12 -24.22
C GLU A 241 -13.21 -5.09 -25.03
N LYS A 242 -13.49 -5.40 -26.29
CA LYS A 242 -14.25 -4.53 -27.21
C LYS A 242 -15.65 -4.18 -26.73
N ARG A 243 -16.33 -5.06 -25.95
CA ARG A 243 -17.70 -4.82 -25.49
C ARG A 243 -17.78 -3.65 -24.51
N LEU A 244 -16.67 -3.22 -23.90
CA LEU A 244 -16.66 -2.03 -23.04
C LEU A 244 -16.97 -0.74 -23.80
N LEU A 245 -16.79 -0.72 -25.13
CA LEU A 245 -17.12 0.45 -25.97
C LEU A 245 -18.62 0.75 -26.00
N SER A 246 -19.47 -0.23 -25.70
CA SER A 246 -20.92 -0.05 -25.55
C SER A 246 -21.35 0.11 -24.09
N GLN A 247 -20.43 0.37 -23.17
CA GLN A 247 -20.69 0.65 -21.76
C GLN A 247 -20.44 2.14 -21.46
N PRO A 248 -21.01 2.70 -20.38
CA PRO A 248 -20.77 4.09 -20.02
C PRO A 248 -19.27 4.45 -20.00
N PRO A 249 -18.87 5.65 -20.45
CA PRO A 249 -17.45 5.99 -20.65
C PRO A 249 -16.56 5.82 -19.41
N GLY A 250 -17.12 5.94 -18.20
CA GLY A 250 -16.41 5.71 -16.94
C GLY A 250 -15.80 4.31 -16.82
N VAL A 251 -16.41 3.29 -17.45
CA VAL A 251 -15.88 1.92 -17.49
C VAL A 251 -14.56 1.87 -18.26
N CYS A 252 -14.51 2.50 -19.43
CA CYS A 252 -13.30 2.58 -20.24
C CYS A 252 -12.22 3.47 -19.59
N ALA A 253 -12.61 4.56 -18.93
CA ALA A 253 -11.68 5.43 -18.20
C ALA A 253 -11.00 4.70 -17.02
N LEU A 254 -11.75 3.88 -16.27
CA LEU A 254 -11.18 3.00 -15.24
C LEU A 254 -10.21 1.96 -15.84
N MET A 255 -10.54 1.41 -17.01
CA MET A 255 -9.66 0.47 -17.69
C MET A 255 -8.33 1.11 -18.11
N ILE A 256 -8.37 2.36 -18.60
CA ILE A 256 -7.18 3.14 -18.87
C ILE A 256 -6.37 3.39 -17.60
N ALA A 257 -7.03 3.66 -16.47
CA ALA A 257 -6.33 3.83 -15.20
C ALA A 257 -5.51 2.57 -14.84
N PHE A 258 -6.06 1.36 -15.05
CA PHE A 258 -5.32 0.11 -14.85
C PHE A 258 -4.18 -0.09 -15.87
N ASN A 259 -4.37 0.28 -17.14
CA ASN A 259 -3.29 0.27 -18.14
C ASN A 259 -2.11 1.14 -17.69
N ARG A 260 -2.39 2.39 -17.31
CA ARG A 260 -1.35 3.34 -16.85
C ARG A 260 -0.69 2.88 -15.56
N PHE A 261 -1.45 2.29 -14.64
CA PHE A 261 -0.90 1.72 -13.40
C PHE A 261 0.05 0.54 -13.70
N HIS A 262 -0.31 -0.36 -14.62
CA HIS A 262 0.59 -1.45 -15.04
C HIS A 262 1.91 -0.88 -15.57
N ASN A 263 1.84 0.09 -16.48
CA ASN A 263 3.03 0.71 -17.08
C ASN A 263 3.91 1.43 -16.05
N TYR A 264 3.29 2.10 -15.07
CA TYR A 264 4.01 2.64 -13.91
C TYR A 264 4.72 1.55 -13.12
N VAL A 265 4.03 0.44 -12.79
CA VAL A 265 4.59 -0.65 -12.00
C VAL A 265 5.78 -1.30 -12.69
N VAL A 266 5.67 -1.69 -13.97
CA VAL A 266 6.79 -2.37 -14.66
C VAL A 266 8.00 -1.45 -14.83
N THR A 267 7.80 -0.14 -14.98
CA THR A 267 8.87 0.86 -14.97
C THR A 267 9.59 0.89 -13.62
N GLU A 268 8.85 0.80 -12.51
CA GLU A 268 9.45 0.72 -11.17
C GLU A 268 10.14 -0.62 -10.93
N LEU A 269 9.57 -1.75 -11.38
CA LEU A 269 10.21 -3.06 -11.30
C LEU A 269 11.54 -3.11 -12.05
N ALA A 270 11.57 -2.59 -13.28
CA ALA A 270 12.79 -2.51 -14.09
C ALA A 270 13.87 -1.66 -13.40
N ARG A 271 13.46 -0.59 -12.71
CA ARG A 271 14.38 0.29 -11.97
C ARG A 271 14.91 -0.36 -10.68
N ILE A 272 14.03 -0.98 -9.90
CA ILE A 272 14.39 -1.64 -8.63
C ILE A 272 15.23 -2.88 -8.90
N ASN A 273 14.89 -3.63 -9.95
CA ASN A 273 15.57 -4.84 -10.38
C ASN A 273 15.85 -5.81 -9.23
N GLU A 274 14.80 -6.12 -8.46
CA GLU A 274 14.90 -6.94 -7.25
C GLU A 274 15.57 -8.28 -7.54
N ALA A 275 16.64 -8.58 -6.81
CA ALA A 275 17.47 -9.78 -6.97
C ALA A 275 18.05 -9.98 -8.38
N GLY A 276 18.14 -8.93 -9.21
CA GLY A 276 18.64 -9.02 -10.58
C GLY A 276 17.67 -9.70 -11.56
N ARG A 277 16.38 -9.82 -11.20
CA ARG A 277 15.35 -10.49 -12.04
C ARG A 277 15.13 -9.85 -13.41
N PHE A 278 15.48 -8.57 -13.56
CA PHE A 278 15.15 -7.75 -14.73
C PHE A 278 16.41 -7.07 -15.31
N ASN A 279 17.58 -7.72 -15.17
CA ASN A 279 18.85 -7.24 -15.70
C ASN A 279 18.78 -6.95 -17.21
N LEU A 280 19.29 -5.79 -17.62
CA LEU A 280 19.56 -5.55 -19.03
C LEU A 280 20.74 -6.42 -19.48
N PRO A 281 20.65 -7.08 -20.65
CA PRO A 281 21.76 -7.84 -21.19
C PRO A 281 22.92 -6.91 -21.59
N ASN A 282 24.15 -7.41 -21.50
CA ASN A 282 25.36 -6.64 -21.79
C ASN A 282 25.37 -6.13 -23.24
N SER A 283 25.71 -4.84 -23.42
CA SER A 283 25.74 -4.17 -24.74
C SER A 283 26.86 -4.63 -25.68
N GLY A 284 27.84 -5.41 -25.20
CA GLY A 284 28.96 -5.89 -26.01
C GLY A 284 28.60 -6.94 -27.07
N GLU A 285 27.38 -7.50 -27.02
CA GLU A 285 26.90 -8.58 -27.90
C GLU A 285 25.51 -8.26 -28.50
N GLU A 286 25.24 -6.98 -28.77
CA GLU A 286 24.00 -6.54 -29.39
C GLU A 286 23.73 -7.35 -30.68
N LYS A 287 22.67 -8.17 -30.66
CA LYS A 287 22.16 -9.07 -31.72
C LYS A 287 22.60 -10.55 -31.67
N SER A 288 23.33 -11.02 -30.66
CA SER A 288 23.46 -12.48 -30.47
C SER A 288 22.09 -13.12 -30.17
N PRO A 289 21.85 -14.40 -30.52
CA PRO A 289 20.60 -15.09 -30.13
C PRO A 289 20.35 -15.03 -28.62
N ASP A 290 21.40 -15.12 -27.81
CA ASP A 290 21.33 -15.04 -26.35
C ASP A 290 20.93 -13.63 -25.87
N TYR A 291 21.43 -12.57 -26.52
CA TYR A 291 21.03 -11.18 -26.22
C TYR A 291 19.54 -10.96 -26.54
N VAL A 292 19.08 -11.42 -27.71
CA VAL A 292 17.67 -11.30 -28.12
C VAL A 292 16.77 -12.09 -27.16
N TRP A 293 17.15 -13.32 -26.81
CA TRP A 293 16.42 -14.13 -25.84
C TRP A 293 16.37 -13.46 -24.46
N ALA A 294 17.48 -12.89 -23.99
CA ALA A 294 17.53 -12.20 -22.70
C ALA A 294 16.61 -10.96 -22.67
N LEU A 295 16.54 -10.19 -23.76
CA LEU A 295 15.59 -9.08 -23.87
C LEU A 295 14.13 -9.56 -23.85
N GLN A 296 13.81 -10.61 -24.60
CA GLN A 296 12.47 -11.21 -24.62
C GLN A 296 12.08 -11.77 -23.24
N LYS A 297 13.01 -12.44 -22.56
CA LYS A 297 12.79 -12.97 -21.21
C LYS A 297 12.56 -11.84 -20.21
N ARG A 298 13.34 -10.76 -20.29
CA ARG A 298 13.17 -9.58 -19.44
C ARG A 298 11.81 -8.92 -19.66
N ASP A 299 11.41 -8.73 -20.93
CA ASP A 299 10.08 -8.20 -21.26
C ASP A 299 8.96 -9.08 -20.71
N GLU A 300 9.04 -10.41 -20.89
CA GLU A 300 8.06 -11.35 -20.38
C GLU A 300 7.98 -11.35 -18.85
N ASP A 301 9.12 -11.36 -18.17
CA ASP A 301 9.17 -11.38 -16.71
C ASP A 301 8.64 -10.07 -16.11
N LEU A 302 8.94 -8.92 -16.74
CA LEU A 302 8.38 -7.63 -16.36
C LEU A 302 6.87 -7.61 -16.58
N PHE A 303 6.40 -8.00 -17.77
CA PHE A 303 4.97 -8.03 -18.12
C PHE A 303 4.18 -8.92 -17.14
N GLN A 304 4.62 -10.16 -16.93
CA GLN A 304 3.88 -11.10 -16.09
C GLN A 304 3.92 -10.71 -14.61
N THR A 305 5.05 -10.20 -14.12
CA THR A 305 5.14 -9.68 -12.74
C THR A 305 4.24 -8.45 -12.58
N GLY A 306 4.26 -7.51 -13.54
CA GLY A 306 3.38 -6.35 -13.57
C GLY A 306 1.89 -6.72 -13.64
N ARG A 307 1.55 -7.75 -14.42
CA ARG A 307 0.20 -8.33 -14.50
C ARG A 307 -0.26 -8.84 -13.14
N LEU A 308 0.57 -9.63 -12.44
CA LEU A 308 0.25 -10.13 -11.11
C LEU A 308 0.02 -9.01 -10.09
N ILE A 309 0.87 -7.97 -10.09
CA ILE A 309 0.75 -6.82 -9.17
C ILE A 309 -0.51 -5.99 -9.47
N THR A 310 -0.81 -5.76 -10.75
CA THR A 310 -2.01 -5.00 -11.14
C THR A 310 -3.27 -5.78 -10.77
N CYS A 311 -3.27 -7.11 -10.95
CA CYS A 311 -4.32 -8.01 -10.48
C CYS A 311 -4.45 -8.01 -8.95
N ALA A 312 -3.32 -7.98 -8.23
CA ALA A 312 -3.30 -7.84 -6.78
C ALA A 312 -3.96 -6.53 -6.32
N LEU A 313 -3.64 -5.40 -6.96
CA LEU A 313 -4.31 -4.12 -6.68
C LEU A 313 -5.81 -4.20 -6.99
N TYR A 314 -6.18 -4.76 -8.15
CA TYR A 314 -7.59 -4.93 -8.56
C TYR A 314 -8.40 -5.71 -7.51
N VAL A 315 -7.90 -6.85 -7.02
CA VAL A 315 -8.56 -7.59 -5.95
C VAL A 315 -8.50 -6.89 -4.60
N SER A 316 -7.42 -6.17 -4.30
CA SER A 316 -7.37 -5.32 -3.09
C SER A 316 -8.43 -4.22 -3.13
N ILE A 317 -8.73 -3.60 -4.30
CA ILE A 317 -9.84 -2.65 -4.45
C ILE A 317 -11.19 -3.34 -4.21
N ILE A 318 -11.36 -4.57 -4.74
CA ILE A 318 -12.58 -5.35 -4.49
C ILE A 318 -12.78 -5.58 -2.99
N LEU A 319 -11.74 -6.01 -2.28
CA LEU A 319 -11.84 -6.39 -0.88
C LEU A 319 -11.93 -5.20 0.08
N ASN A 320 -11.29 -4.07 -0.23
CA ASN A 320 -11.13 -2.95 0.69
C ASN A 320 -11.96 -1.71 0.36
N ASP A 321 -12.43 -1.55 -0.88
CA ASP A 321 -13.24 -0.39 -1.29
C ASP A 321 -14.65 -0.83 -1.71
N TYR A 322 -14.71 -1.82 -2.61
CA TYR A 322 -15.96 -2.30 -3.21
C TYR A 322 -16.82 -3.05 -2.19
N LEU A 323 -16.30 -4.13 -1.58
CA LEU A 323 -17.02 -4.87 -0.53
C LEU A 323 -17.32 -4.00 0.70
N ARG A 324 -16.43 -3.03 1.00
CA ARG A 324 -16.63 -2.06 2.09
C ARG A 324 -17.88 -1.20 1.85
N THR A 325 -18.09 -0.76 0.61
CA THR A 325 -19.29 -0.05 0.18
C THR A 325 -20.51 -0.99 0.14
N ILE A 326 -20.38 -2.21 -0.41
CA ILE A 326 -21.47 -3.20 -0.48
C ILE A 326 -22.02 -3.56 0.90
N LEU A 327 -21.15 -3.67 1.91
CA LEU A 327 -21.51 -3.99 3.29
C LEU A 327 -21.77 -2.73 4.14
N ASN A 328 -21.78 -1.54 3.55
CA ASN A 328 -21.98 -0.25 4.22
C ASN A 328 -21.02 0.01 5.40
N LEU A 329 -19.79 -0.51 5.34
CA LEU A 329 -18.83 -0.39 6.45
C LEU A 329 -18.27 1.03 6.57
N ASN A 330 -18.39 1.84 5.52
CA ASN A 330 -18.04 3.27 5.57
C ASN A 330 -19.01 4.07 6.45
N ASP A 331 -20.23 3.57 6.64
CA ASP A 331 -21.21 4.09 7.58
C ASP A 331 -21.31 3.20 8.82
N ASN A 332 -20.27 3.17 9.65
CA ASN A 332 -20.24 2.36 10.87
C ASN A 332 -20.14 3.23 12.13
N ALA A 333 -21.27 3.78 12.57
CA ALA A 333 -21.32 4.59 13.80
C ALA A 333 -21.00 3.80 15.08
N ALA A 334 -21.20 2.48 15.08
CA ALA A 334 -20.91 1.63 16.23
C ALA A 334 -19.40 1.45 16.47
N ASN A 335 -18.62 1.41 15.39
CA ASN A 335 -17.16 1.42 15.44
C ASN A 335 -16.57 2.13 14.21
N PRO A 336 -16.42 3.47 14.25
CA PRO A 336 -15.95 4.25 13.10
C PRO A 336 -14.52 3.91 12.66
N ARG A 337 -13.73 3.26 13.51
CA ARG A 337 -12.34 2.83 13.23
C ARG A 337 -12.22 1.31 13.04
N SER A 338 -13.32 0.61 12.76
CA SER A 338 -13.29 -0.83 12.53
C SER A 338 -12.39 -1.18 11.35
N ASP A 339 -11.40 -2.03 11.61
CA ASP A 339 -10.53 -2.64 10.60
C ASP A 339 -11.11 -3.96 10.05
N TRP A 340 -12.32 -4.33 10.49
CA TRP A 340 -12.98 -5.54 10.02
C TRP A 340 -13.30 -5.45 8.53
N ARG A 341 -12.94 -6.51 7.80
CA ARG A 341 -13.29 -6.75 6.40
C ARG A 341 -13.54 -8.23 6.16
N LEU A 342 -14.33 -8.53 5.13
CA LEU A 342 -14.46 -9.89 4.60
C LEU A 342 -13.26 -10.17 3.68
N ASP A 343 -12.21 -10.83 4.21
CA ASP A 343 -10.99 -11.16 3.46
C ASP A 343 -10.83 -12.67 3.28
N PRO A 344 -11.20 -13.23 2.10
CA PRO A 344 -11.13 -14.66 1.82
C PRO A 344 -9.71 -15.24 1.77
N ARG A 345 -8.68 -14.38 1.72
CA ARG A 345 -7.27 -14.78 1.60
C ARG A 345 -6.69 -15.30 2.91
N LYS A 346 -7.27 -14.92 4.05
CA LYS A 346 -6.78 -15.31 5.39
C LYS A 346 -6.73 -16.83 5.55
N ALA A 347 -5.66 -17.32 6.14
CA ALA A 347 -5.60 -18.68 6.67
C ALA A 347 -6.56 -18.76 7.87
N LEU A 348 -7.58 -19.62 7.77
CA LEU A 348 -8.59 -19.78 8.81
C LEU A 348 -8.23 -21.01 9.64
N ASN A 349 -7.76 -20.80 10.87
CA ASN A 349 -7.49 -21.88 11.83
C ASN A 349 -8.71 -22.05 12.73
N VAL A 350 -9.72 -22.77 12.24
CA VAL A 350 -10.92 -23.05 13.04
C VAL A 350 -11.05 -24.57 13.15
N PHE A 351 -10.12 -25.14 13.93
CA PHE A 351 -10.05 -26.53 14.40
C PHE A 351 -9.53 -27.56 13.37
N ASP A 352 -8.23 -27.87 13.52
CA ASP A 352 -7.43 -29.06 13.11
C ASP A 352 -7.29 -29.56 11.65
N GLY A 353 -6.03 -29.86 11.29
CA GLY A 353 -5.56 -30.77 10.22
C GLY A 353 -5.47 -30.20 8.81
N GLU A 354 -6.62 -29.90 8.21
CA GLU A 354 -6.76 -29.47 6.81
C GLU A 354 -7.82 -28.35 6.77
N GLY A 355 -7.45 -27.13 7.16
CA GLY A 355 -8.37 -25.99 7.16
C GLY A 355 -9.09 -25.81 5.81
N LEU A 356 -10.21 -25.07 5.80
CA LEU A 356 -10.99 -24.75 4.59
C LEU A 356 -10.04 -24.52 3.38
N PRO A 357 -10.14 -25.28 2.28
CA PRO A 357 -9.11 -25.25 1.25
C PRO A 357 -9.00 -23.88 0.57
N ARG A 358 -7.84 -23.59 -0.02
CA ARG A 358 -7.54 -22.38 -0.80
C ARG A 358 -6.71 -22.73 -2.02
N GLY A 359 -6.84 -21.95 -3.11
CA GLY A 359 -6.13 -22.21 -4.36
C GLY A 359 -6.62 -23.45 -5.12
N VAL A 360 -7.87 -23.89 -4.89
CA VAL A 360 -8.45 -25.09 -5.50
C VAL A 360 -9.17 -24.83 -6.83
N GLY A 361 -9.00 -23.65 -7.40
CA GLY A 361 -9.62 -23.20 -8.64
C GLY A 361 -11.08 -22.77 -8.47
N ASN A 362 -11.64 -22.24 -9.55
CA ASN A 362 -13.02 -21.79 -9.63
C ASN A 362 -13.55 -22.05 -11.05
N GLN A 363 -14.83 -22.42 -11.17
CA GLN A 363 -15.55 -22.46 -12.45
C GLN A 363 -16.87 -21.72 -12.27
N ILE A 364 -17.04 -20.63 -13.00
CA ILE A 364 -18.27 -19.83 -12.90
C ILE A 364 -19.48 -20.60 -13.42
N SER A 365 -20.62 -20.45 -12.74
CA SER A 365 -21.85 -21.12 -13.09
C SER A 365 -22.77 -20.27 -13.96
N ALA A 366 -23.73 -20.93 -14.60
CA ALA A 366 -24.78 -20.27 -15.35
C ALA A 366 -25.72 -19.47 -14.42
N GLU A 367 -25.97 -19.93 -13.20
CA GLU A 367 -26.72 -19.17 -12.18
C GLU A 367 -25.96 -17.91 -11.75
N PHE A 368 -24.64 -18.01 -11.58
CA PHE A 368 -23.78 -16.88 -11.23
C PHE A 368 -23.84 -15.77 -12.29
N ASN A 369 -23.84 -16.13 -13.59
CA ASN A 369 -24.06 -15.18 -14.68
C ASN A 369 -25.37 -14.40 -14.53
N MET A 370 -26.45 -15.07 -14.11
CA MET A 370 -27.77 -14.43 -13.95
C MET A 370 -27.80 -13.48 -12.75
N ILE A 371 -27.17 -13.85 -11.64
CA ILE A 371 -27.10 -13.04 -10.41
C ILE A 371 -26.40 -11.69 -10.65
N TYR A 372 -25.46 -11.61 -11.59
CA TYR A 372 -24.61 -10.44 -11.82
C TYR A 372 -25.16 -9.45 -12.86
N ARG A 373 -26.37 -9.64 -13.37
CA ARG A 373 -27.00 -8.73 -14.33
C ARG A 373 -27.76 -7.62 -13.61
N TRP A 374 -27.07 -6.55 -13.23
CA TRP A 374 -27.61 -5.49 -12.37
C TRP A 374 -28.20 -4.29 -13.14
N HIS A 375 -28.88 -4.50 -14.25
CA HIS A 375 -29.33 -3.40 -15.12
C HIS A 375 -30.34 -2.43 -14.48
N ALA A 376 -31.01 -2.82 -13.39
CA ALA A 376 -31.85 -1.92 -12.59
C ALA A 376 -31.06 -0.75 -11.96
N THR A 377 -29.75 -0.91 -11.78
CA THR A 377 -28.89 0.07 -11.09
C THR A 377 -28.27 1.11 -12.02
N THR A 378 -28.55 1.05 -13.32
CA THR A 378 -28.16 2.10 -14.27
C THR A 378 -28.67 3.46 -13.77
N SER A 379 -27.78 4.45 -13.64
CA SER A 379 -28.17 5.80 -13.20
C SER A 379 -29.05 6.50 -14.24
N VAL A 380 -29.61 7.66 -13.89
CA VAL A 380 -30.30 8.51 -14.89
C VAL A 380 -29.33 8.98 -15.97
N ALA A 381 -28.13 9.43 -15.57
CA ALA A 381 -27.09 9.88 -16.50
C ALA A 381 -26.61 8.75 -17.43
N ASP A 382 -26.40 7.54 -16.90
CA ASP A 382 -26.02 6.39 -17.74
C ASP A 382 -27.17 5.94 -18.66
N GLU A 383 -28.44 6.07 -18.23
CA GLU A 383 -29.60 5.81 -19.10
C GLU A 383 -29.69 6.83 -20.24
N GLU A 384 -29.46 8.12 -19.97
CA GLU A 384 -29.38 9.17 -21.00
C GLU A 384 -28.29 8.82 -22.03
N TRP A 385 -27.09 8.48 -21.57
CA TRP A 385 -25.99 8.05 -22.43
C TRP A 385 -26.36 6.80 -23.26
N LEU A 386 -27.00 5.79 -22.65
CA LEU A 386 -27.46 4.59 -23.37
C LEU A 386 -28.50 4.90 -24.44
N ASN A 387 -29.40 5.85 -24.19
CA ASN A 387 -30.39 6.30 -25.16
C ASN A 387 -29.74 7.06 -26.32
N GLU A 388 -28.70 7.86 -26.06
CA GLU A 388 -27.90 8.50 -27.10
C GLU A 388 -27.13 7.48 -27.94
N LEU A 389 -26.46 6.52 -27.31
CA LEU A 389 -25.80 5.42 -28.01
C LEU A 389 -26.81 4.63 -28.86
N SER A 390 -27.96 4.30 -28.30
CA SER A 390 -29.07 3.65 -29.02
C SER A 390 -29.50 4.45 -30.25
N SER A 391 -29.58 5.78 -30.13
CA SER A 391 -29.90 6.67 -31.24
C SER A 391 -28.82 6.69 -32.33
N GLN A 392 -27.55 6.53 -31.96
CA GLN A 392 -26.44 6.42 -32.90
C GLN A 392 -26.46 5.08 -33.65
N ILE A 393 -26.79 3.98 -32.96
CA ILE A 393 -26.78 2.63 -33.53
C ILE A 393 -28.01 2.40 -34.41
N PHE A 394 -29.20 2.73 -33.91
CA PHE A 394 -30.47 2.38 -34.57
C PHE A 394 -31.15 3.57 -35.27
N GLY A 395 -30.69 4.79 -35.02
CA GLY A 395 -31.28 6.04 -35.52
C GLY A 395 -32.24 6.69 -34.50
N SER A 396 -32.19 8.02 -34.40
CA SER A 396 -32.91 8.81 -33.38
C SER A 396 -34.44 8.73 -33.41
N LYS A 397 -35.03 8.21 -34.50
CA LYS A 397 -36.49 8.03 -34.63
C LYS A 397 -36.97 6.62 -34.24
N ILE A 398 -36.06 5.71 -33.92
CA ILE A 398 -36.38 4.33 -33.59
C ILE A 398 -36.56 4.20 -32.08
N ASP A 399 -37.75 3.77 -31.66
CA ASP A 399 -37.99 3.31 -30.30
C ASP A 399 -37.34 1.94 -30.11
N VAL A 400 -36.17 1.93 -29.47
CA VAL A 400 -35.40 0.71 -29.22
C VAL A 400 -36.13 -0.31 -28.35
N SER A 401 -37.07 0.13 -27.51
CA SER A 401 -37.88 -0.77 -26.67
C SER A 401 -38.89 -1.60 -27.47
N ARG A 402 -39.09 -1.29 -28.76
CA ARG A 402 -39.98 -2.05 -29.66
C ARG A 402 -39.22 -2.95 -30.63
N LEU A 403 -37.89 -2.98 -30.56
CA LEU A 403 -37.09 -3.81 -31.45
C LEU A 403 -37.17 -5.30 -31.05
N SER A 404 -37.14 -6.18 -32.05
CA SER A 404 -36.91 -7.60 -31.79
C SER A 404 -35.46 -7.82 -31.34
N VAL A 405 -35.24 -8.87 -30.53
CA VAL A 405 -33.90 -9.24 -30.03
C VAL A 405 -32.89 -9.40 -31.17
N GLY A 406 -33.29 -10.03 -32.28
CA GLY A 406 -32.43 -10.22 -33.45
C GLY A 406 -32.02 -8.92 -34.13
N ARG A 407 -32.95 -7.95 -34.28
CA ARG A 407 -32.63 -6.63 -34.86
C ARG A 407 -31.73 -5.82 -33.94
N TYR A 408 -31.96 -5.90 -32.63
CA TYR A 408 -31.12 -5.23 -31.64
C TYR A 408 -29.68 -5.76 -31.67
N LEU A 409 -29.51 -7.09 -31.65
CA LEU A 409 -28.21 -7.74 -31.77
C LEU A 409 -27.49 -7.43 -33.08
N GLY A 410 -28.22 -7.42 -34.21
CA GLY A 410 -27.66 -7.04 -35.51
C GLY A 410 -27.09 -5.63 -35.51
N GLY A 411 -27.80 -4.65 -34.93
CA GLY A 411 -27.29 -3.29 -34.82
C GLY A 411 -26.08 -3.16 -33.89
N LEU A 412 -26.05 -3.88 -32.76
CA LEU A 412 -24.86 -3.92 -31.90
C LEU A 412 -23.65 -4.52 -32.62
N HIS A 413 -23.84 -5.60 -33.39
CA HIS A 413 -22.78 -6.20 -34.19
C HIS A 413 -22.21 -5.20 -35.20
N GLU A 414 -23.08 -4.54 -35.98
CA GLU A 414 -22.67 -3.49 -36.92
C GLU A 414 -21.99 -2.30 -36.23
N TYR A 415 -22.39 -1.96 -35.01
CA TYR A 415 -21.74 -0.92 -34.20
C TYR A 415 -20.30 -1.32 -33.87
N PHE A 416 -20.05 -2.52 -33.36
CA PHE A 416 -18.71 -2.95 -32.99
C PHE A 416 -17.75 -3.01 -34.18
N GLU A 417 -18.21 -3.42 -35.36
CA GLU A 417 -17.41 -3.39 -36.59
C GLU A 417 -16.95 -1.97 -36.97
N LYS A 418 -17.70 -0.93 -36.55
CA LYS A 418 -17.36 0.48 -36.80
C LYS A 418 -16.63 1.15 -35.65
N ALA A 419 -17.00 0.82 -34.41
CA ALA A 419 -16.51 1.46 -33.18
C ALA A 419 -15.15 0.91 -32.73
N ALA A 420 -14.81 -0.32 -33.16
CA ALA A 420 -13.55 -0.98 -32.87
C ALA A 420 -12.74 -1.27 -34.14
N PRO A 421 -12.40 -0.24 -34.98
CA PRO A 421 -11.68 -0.50 -36.21
C PRO A 421 -10.22 -0.87 -35.90
N GLY A 422 -9.74 -1.95 -36.51
CA GLY A 422 -8.34 -2.38 -36.43
C GLY A 422 -7.92 -2.83 -35.03
N GLU A 423 -6.70 -2.48 -34.64
CA GLU A 423 -6.07 -2.91 -33.39
C GLU A 423 -6.67 -2.21 -32.15
N PRO A 424 -6.62 -2.83 -30.96
CA PRO A 424 -7.15 -2.23 -29.73
C PRO A 424 -6.63 -0.83 -29.40
N SER A 425 -5.39 -0.52 -29.78
CA SER A 425 -4.76 0.78 -29.53
C SER A 425 -5.36 1.94 -30.35
N SER A 426 -6.17 1.67 -31.37
CA SER A 426 -6.89 2.71 -32.13
C SER A 426 -8.31 2.97 -31.64
N TRP A 427 -8.84 2.14 -30.74
CA TRP A 427 -10.23 2.28 -30.29
C TRP A 427 -10.44 3.56 -29.47
N THR A 428 -11.61 4.17 -29.64
CA THR A 428 -12.05 5.39 -28.94
C THR A 428 -13.43 5.19 -28.34
N PHE A 429 -13.78 5.92 -27.28
CA PHE A 429 -15.08 5.81 -26.60
C PHE A 429 -15.54 7.18 -26.10
N GLY A 430 -16.83 7.31 -25.80
CA GLY A 430 -17.38 8.53 -25.16
C GLY A 430 -17.14 9.83 -25.93
N GLY A 431 -16.86 9.78 -27.24
CA GLY A 431 -16.48 10.94 -28.04
C GLY A 431 -15.04 11.44 -27.78
N LEU A 432 -14.28 10.79 -26.91
CA LEU A 432 -12.90 11.14 -26.58
C LEU A 432 -11.96 10.81 -27.74
N LYS A 433 -10.89 11.60 -27.87
CA LYS A 433 -9.89 11.45 -28.93
C LYS A 433 -8.51 11.17 -28.34
N ARG A 434 -7.74 10.36 -29.05
CA ARG A 434 -6.33 10.09 -28.72
C ARG A 434 -5.43 11.19 -29.26
N GLY A 435 -4.36 11.49 -28.53
CA GLY A 435 -3.23 12.30 -28.95
C GLY A 435 -2.31 11.57 -29.92
N LYS A 436 -1.23 12.25 -30.33
CA LYS A 436 -0.21 11.68 -31.24
C LYS A 436 0.64 10.58 -30.59
N ASP A 437 0.70 10.59 -29.27
CA ASP A 437 1.34 9.59 -28.41
C ASP A 437 0.46 8.35 -28.16
N GLY A 438 -0.77 8.34 -28.70
CA GLY A 438 -1.75 7.27 -28.50
C GLY A 438 -2.53 7.37 -27.19
N MET A 439 -2.26 8.36 -26.34
CA MET A 439 -2.93 8.54 -25.04
C MET A 439 -4.17 9.44 -25.16
N PHE A 440 -5.14 9.28 -24.26
CA PHE A 440 -6.19 10.27 -24.05
C PHE A 440 -5.71 11.36 -23.10
N ALA A 441 -6.27 12.56 -23.23
CA ALA A 441 -5.98 13.65 -22.30
C ALA A 441 -6.48 13.29 -20.89
N ASP A 442 -5.61 13.45 -19.88
CA ASP A 442 -5.95 13.17 -18.48
C ASP A 442 -7.20 13.93 -18.03
N LYS A 443 -7.34 15.18 -18.46
CA LYS A 443 -8.48 16.04 -18.15
C LYS A 443 -9.80 15.35 -18.52
N ASP A 444 -9.90 14.86 -19.74
CA ASP A 444 -11.14 14.30 -20.27
C ASP A 444 -11.49 12.98 -19.55
N LEU A 445 -10.49 12.15 -19.25
CA LEU A 445 -10.68 10.92 -18.49
C LEU A 445 -11.10 11.20 -17.04
N VAL A 446 -10.44 12.16 -16.39
CA VAL A 446 -10.74 12.55 -15.01
C VAL A 446 -12.13 13.17 -14.90
N GLU A 447 -12.56 14.00 -15.86
CA GLU A 447 -13.91 14.57 -15.90
C GLU A 447 -14.98 13.46 -15.98
N VAL A 448 -14.80 12.48 -16.87
CA VAL A 448 -15.71 11.31 -16.97
C VAL A 448 -15.77 10.53 -15.65
N LEU A 449 -14.62 10.33 -14.98
CA LEU A 449 -14.59 9.64 -13.69
C LEU A 449 -15.27 10.46 -12.58
N GLN A 450 -15.12 11.78 -12.59
CA GLN A 450 -15.80 12.69 -11.66
C GLN A 450 -17.32 12.61 -11.81
N ASP A 451 -17.82 12.63 -13.05
CA ASP A 451 -19.25 12.52 -13.36
C ASP A 451 -19.83 11.19 -12.86
N GLY A 452 -19.06 10.10 -12.99
CA GLY A 452 -19.41 8.78 -12.43
C GLY A 452 -19.48 8.75 -10.90
N CYS A 453 -18.60 9.47 -10.21
CA CYS A 453 -18.62 9.60 -8.74
C CYS A 453 -19.81 10.43 -8.24
N GLU A 454 -20.27 11.42 -9.01
CA GLU A 454 -21.38 12.30 -8.61
C GLU A 454 -22.76 11.71 -8.96
N SER A 455 -22.85 10.94 -10.04
CA SER A 455 -24.09 10.34 -10.50
C SER A 455 -24.57 9.23 -9.57
N VAL A 456 -25.75 9.38 -8.97
CA VAL A 456 -26.36 8.37 -8.10
C VAL A 456 -26.88 7.21 -8.96
N ALA A 457 -26.51 5.99 -8.61
CA ALA A 457 -26.99 4.79 -9.28
C ALA A 457 -28.50 4.58 -9.09
N GLY A 458 -29.11 3.72 -9.92
CA GLY A 458 -30.46 3.22 -9.69
C GLY A 458 -30.52 2.23 -8.51
N ALA A 459 -31.68 2.11 -7.89
CA ALA A 459 -31.96 1.07 -6.91
C ALA A 459 -32.22 -0.29 -7.58
N PHE A 460 -31.85 -1.37 -6.89
CA PHE A 460 -32.30 -2.72 -7.25
C PHE A 460 -33.81 -2.90 -7.10
N GLY A 461 -34.31 -3.97 -7.73
CA GLY A 461 -35.68 -4.46 -7.58
C GLY A 461 -36.59 -4.11 -8.75
N ALA A 462 -37.85 -4.54 -8.63
CA ALA A 462 -38.85 -4.43 -9.68
C ALA A 462 -39.08 -2.99 -10.18
N ARG A 463 -39.37 -2.89 -11.48
CA ARG A 463 -39.79 -1.68 -12.20
C ARG A 463 -38.79 -0.52 -12.15
N ASN A 464 -37.50 -0.82 -12.29
CA ASN A 464 -36.44 0.19 -12.31
C ASN A 464 -35.40 0.02 -13.44
N THR A 465 -35.55 -0.96 -14.32
CA THR A 465 -34.62 -1.21 -15.43
C THR A 465 -34.93 -0.31 -16.62
N PRO A 466 -33.94 0.43 -17.17
CA PRO A 466 -34.14 1.31 -18.33
C PRO A 466 -34.87 0.63 -19.50
N LYS A 467 -35.79 1.34 -20.15
CA LYS A 467 -36.59 0.77 -21.25
C LYS A 467 -35.76 0.40 -22.48
N CYS A 468 -34.63 1.08 -22.70
CA CYS A 468 -33.68 0.77 -23.76
C CYS A 468 -33.00 -0.61 -23.58
N MET A 469 -33.04 -1.20 -22.37
CA MET A 469 -32.49 -2.52 -22.09
C MET A 469 -33.45 -3.68 -22.37
N LYS A 470 -34.69 -3.42 -22.84
CA LYS A 470 -35.71 -4.47 -23.00
C LYS A 470 -35.24 -5.69 -23.80
N ALA A 471 -34.56 -5.46 -24.93
CA ALA A 471 -34.05 -6.56 -25.75
C ALA A 471 -33.00 -7.43 -25.02
N ILE A 472 -32.18 -6.80 -24.17
CA ILE A 472 -31.16 -7.48 -23.35
C ILE A 472 -31.83 -8.30 -22.23
N GLU A 473 -32.83 -7.74 -21.55
CA GLU A 473 -33.60 -8.45 -20.52
C GLU A 473 -34.37 -9.64 -21.09
N MET A 474 -35.04 -9.48 -22.23
CA MET A 474 -35.71 -10.58 -22.92
C MET A 474 -34.74 -11.71 -23.28
N MET A 475 -33.52 -11.36 -23.71
CA MET A 475 -32.47 -12.33 -23.98
C MET A 475 -32.00 -13.05 -22.71
N GLY A 476 -31.88 -12.35 -21.58
CA GLY A 476 -31.54 -12.94 -20.29
C GLY A 476 -32.59 -13.97 -19.83
N ILE A 477 -33.87 -13.62 -19.91
CA ILE A 477 -35.00 -14.51 -19.60
C ILE A 477 -34.93 -15.76 -20.49
N GLN A 478 -34.86 -15.57 -21.81
CA GLN A 478 -34.83 -16.67 -22.76
C GLN A 478 -33.59 -17.56 -22.56
N LYS A 479 -32.44 -16.97 -22.23
CA LYS A 479 -31.21 -17.72 -21.93
C LYS A 479 -31.36 -18.59 -20.69
N GLY A 480 -31.96 -18.08 -19.62
CA GLY A 480 -32.25 -18.86 -18.41
C GLY A 480 -33.16 -20.07 -18.69
N ARG A 481 -34.13 -19.92 -19.61
CA ARG A 481 -34.99 -21.01 -20.09
C ARG A 481 -34.20 -22.06 -20.88
N GLU A 482 -33.42 -21.62 -21.85
CA GLU A 482 -32.59 -22.50 -22.71
C GLU A 482 -31.58 -23.31 -21.89
N TRP A 483 -30.95 -22.71 -20.87
CA TRP A 483 -30.06 -23.41 -19.96
C TRP A 483 -30.78 -24.28 -18.92
N GLY A 484 -32.11 -24.20 -18.84
CA GLY A 484 -32.88 -24.92 -17.83
C GLY A 484 -32.42 -24.58 -16.40
N LEU A 485 -32.24 -23.30 -16.08
CA LEU A 485 -31.80 -22.88 -14.73
C LEU A 485 -32.88 -23.05 -13.68
N ALA A 486 -32.51 -23.31 -12.43
CA ALA A 486 -33.43 -23.49 -11.30
C ALA A 486 -34.46 -22.35 -11.15
N THR A 487 -35.51 -22.57 -10.37
CA THR A 487 -36.47 -21.51 -9.99
C THR A 487 -35.89 -20.63 -8.88
N LEU A 488 -36.51 -19.48 -8.60
CA LEU A 488 -36.08 -18.61 -7.49
C LEU A 488 -36.06 -19.38 -6.16
N ASN A 489 -37.12 -20.13 -5.86
CA ASN A 489 -37.22 -20.89 -4.60
C ASN A 489 -36.20 -22.03 -4.52
N GLU A 490 -35.86 -22.69 -5.62
CA GLU A 490 -34.80 -23.69 -5.64
C GLU A 490 -33.43 -23.10 -5.32
N LEU A 491 -33.10 -21.92 -5.87
CA LEU A 491 -31.86 -21.22 -5.54
C LEU A 491 -31.84 -20.78 -4.07
N ARG A 492 -32.97 -20.27 -3.55
CA ARG A 492 -33.11 -19.92 -2.13
C ARG A 492 -32.85 -21.13 -1.23
N MET A 493 -33.48 -22.27 -1.52
CA MET A 493 -33.26 -23.51 -0.77
C MET A 493 -31.82 -24.02 -0.84
N PHE A 494 -31.15 -23.86 -2.00
CA PHE A 494 -29.73 -24.18 -2.14
C PHE A 494 -28.87 -23.40 -1.14
N PHE A 495 -29.10 -22.09 -1.01
CA PHE A 495 -28.45 -21.22 -0.02
C PHE A 495 -29.03 -21.30 1.39
N LYS A 496 -29.94 -22.24 1.67
CA LYS A 496 -30.63 -22.40 2.97
C LYS A 496 -31.47 -21.18 3.38
N LEU A 497 -31.93 -20.40 2.41
CA LEU A 497 -32.92 -19.34 2.59
C LEU A 497 -34.34 -19.93 2.55
N LYS A 498 -35.27 -19.35 3.33
CA LYS A 498 -36.69 -19.74 3.35
C LYS A 498 -37.29 -19.56 1.94
N PRO A 499 -37.87 -20.58 1.30
CA PRO A 499 -38.60 -20.38 0.05
C PRO A 499 -39.82 -19.47 0.28
N HIS A 500 -40.19 -18.71 -0.75
CA HIS A 500 -41.36 -17.82 -0.72
C HIS A 500 -42.64 -18.65 -0.91
N SER A 501 -43.59 -18.53 0.02
CA SER A 501 -44.86 -19.28 -0.04
C SER A 501 -46.00 -18.48 -0.68
N THR A 502 -45.87 -17.15 -0.76
CA THR A 502 -46.85 -16.26 -1.40
C THR A 502 -46.14 -15.20 -2.24
N PHE A 503 -46.83 -14.59 -3.21
CA PHE A 503 -46.27 -13.53 -4.04
C PHE A 503 -45.92 -12.25 -3.26
N ALA A 504 -46.65 -11.97 -2.18
CA ALA A 504 -46.34 -10.86 -1.27
C ALA A 504 -45.04 -11.08 -0.47
N GLU A 505 -44.61 -12.33 -0.24
CA GLU A 505 -43.29 -12.62 0.32
C GLU A 505 -42.16 -12.37 -0.69
N VAL A 506 -42.43 -12.51 -2.01
CA VAL A 506 -41.46 -12.19 -3.07
C VAL A 506 -41.27 -10.68 -3.18
N ASN A 507 -42.36 -9.92 -3.23
CA ASN A 507 -42.33 -8.46 -3.24
C ASN A 507 -43.55 -7.87 -2.52
N SER A 508 -43.30 -6.96 -1.59
CA SER A 508 -44.35 -6.34 -0.77
C SER A 508 -45.21 -5.30 -1.52
N ASP A 509 -44.79 -4.82 -2.70
CA ASP A 509 -45.61 -3.96 -3.56
C ASP A 509 -46.77 -4.79 -4.15
N PRO A 510 -48.04 -4.47 -3.80
CA PRO A 510 -49.19 -5.25 -4.26
C PRO A 510 -49.28 -5.35 -5.79
N LYS A 511 -48.85 -4.32 -6.51
CA LYS A 511 -48.90 -4.31 -7.98
C LYS A 511 -47.83 -5.21 -8.60
N VAL A 512 -46.72 -5.48 -7.90
CA VAL A 512 -45.69 -6.40 -8.36
C VAL A 512 -46.09 -7.83 -8.00
N ALA A 513 -46.61 -8.05 -6.79
CA ALA A 513 -47.14 -9.33 -6.36
C ALA A 513 -48.28 -9.83 -7.26
N GLU A 514 -49.27 -8.98 -7.57
CA GLU A 514 -50.39 -9.31 -8.47
C GLU A 514 -49.90 -9.63 -9.89
N ALA A 515 -48.91 -8.89 -10.40
CA ALA A 515 -48.32 -9.18 -11.71
C ALA A 515 -47.58 -10.53 -11.72
N LEU A 516 -46.83 -10.86 -10.66
CA LEU A 516 -46.19 -12.17 -10.52
C LEU A 516 -47.23 -13.29 -10.41
N GLU A 517 -48.33 -13.08 -9.68
CA GLU A 517 -49.43 -14.02 -9.55
C GLU A 517 -50.09 -14.30 -10.90
N ALA A 518 -50.43 -13.25 -11.64
CA ALA A 518 -51.04 -13.37 -12.97
C ALA A 518 -50.12 -14.08 -13.97
N LEU A 519 -48.81 -13.93 -13.86
CA LEU A 519 -47.83 -14.52 -14.77
C LEU A 519 -47.47 -15.97 -14.41
N TYR A 520 -47.34 -16.31 -13.13
CA TYR A 520 -46.76 -17.59 -12.70
C TYR A 520 -47.71 -18.52 -11.95
N GLY A 521 -48.82 -18.02 -11.41
CA GLY A 521 -49.86 -18.77 -10.68
C GLY A 521 -49.43 -19.34 -9.32
N HIS A 522 -48.16 -19.72 -9.16
CA HIS A 522 -47.55 -20.15 -7.90
C HIS A 522 -46.09 -19.63 -7.78
N PRO A 523 -45.62 -19.21 -6.58
CA PRO A 523 -44.25 -18.71 -6.40
C PRO A 523 -43.13 -19.68 -6.83
N ASP A 524 -43.34 -20.99 -6.70
CA ASP A 524 -42.37 -21.99 -7.16
C ASP A 524 -42.15 -21.99 -8.68
N ASN A 525 -43.10 -21.44 -9.46
CA ASN A 525 -42.96 -21.35 -10.90
C ASN A 525 -42.14 -20.14 -11.36
N ILE A 526 -41.76 -19.24 -10.45
CA ILE A 526 -40.98 -18.03 -10.78
C ILE A 526 -39.58 -18.45 -11.23
N GLU A 527 -39.26 -18.16 -12.49
CA GLU A 527 -37.96 -18.41 -13.09
C GLU A 527 -36.85 -17.64 -12.37
N LEU A 528 -35.65 -18.22 -12.26
CA LEU A 528 -34.54 -17.60 -11.53
C LEU A 528 -34.28 -16.15 -11.95
N TYR A 529 -34.06 -15.91 -13.25
CA TYR A 529 -33.69 -14.59 -13.74
C TYR A 529 -34.77 -13.53 -13.45
N VAL A 530 -36.04 -13.88 -13.65
CA VAL A 530 -37.15 -12.95 -13.36
C VAL A 530 -37.30 -12.72 -11.85
N GLY A 531 -37.20 -13.80 -11.07
CA GLY A 531 -37.35 -13.77 -9.63
C GLY A 531 -36.31 -12.88 -8.95
N ILE A 532 -35.03 -12.99 -9.30
CA ILE A 532 -33.98 -12.18 -8.67
C ILE A 532 -34.05 -10.69 -9.03
N GLN A 533 -34.63 -10.33 -10.19
CA GLN A 533 -34.86 -8.94 -10.58
C GLN A 533 -36.13 -8.36 -9.92
N ALA A 534 -37.15 -9.18 -9.73
CA ALA A 534 -38.44 -8.77 -9.17
C ALA A 534 -38.48 -8.83 -7.64
N GLU A 535 -37.63 -9.63 -6.99
CA GLU A 535 -37.55 -9.78 -5.54
C GLU A 535 -37.38 -8.44 -4.83
N GLU A 536 -38.03 -8.28 -3.67
CA GLU A 536 -37.91 -7.08 -2.85
C GLU A 536 -36.45 -6.76 -2.53
N ALA A 537 -36.04 -5.53 -2.84
CA ALA A 537 -34.72 -5.02 -2.53
C ALA A 537 -34.60 -4.73 -1.03
N LYS A 538 -33.43 -5.03 -0.46
CA LYS A 538 -33.12 -4.67 0.92
C LYS A 538 -33.12 -3.16 1.11
N LYS A 539 -33.46 -2.72 2.32
CA LYS A 539 -33.22 -1.34 2.77
C LYS A 539 -31.78 -1.20 3.28
N PRO A 540 -31.18 0.00 3.24
CA PRO A 540 -29.85 0.22 3.80
C PRO A 540 -29.76 -0.25 5.26
N PHE A 541 -28.69 -0.96 5.59
CA PHE A 541 -28.40 -1.45 6.93
C PHE A 541 -26.93 -1.17 7.25
N SER A 542 -26.67 -0.42 8.33
CA SER A 542 -25.37 0.17 8.65
C SER A 542 -24.82 -0.36 9.98
N PRO A 543 -23.74 -1.17 9.99
CA PRO A 543 -23.13 -1.88 8.87
C PRO A 543 -23.92 -3.15 8.48
N GLY A 544 -23.84 -3.58 7.23
CA GLY A 544 -24.28 -4.91 6.78
C GLY A 544 -24.87 -4.95 5.37
N ALA A 545 -25.56 -3.90 4.91
CA ALA A 545 -26.16 -3.85 3.58
C ALA A 545 -26.14 -2.42 3.01
N GLY A 546 -25.13 -2.13 2.20
CA GLY A 546 -24.96 -0.88 1.47
C GLY A 546 -25.45 -1.01 0.04
N LEU A 547 -25.16 -2.11 -0.65
CA LEU A 547 -25.59 -2.37 -2.04
C LEU A 547 -27.10 -2.55 -2.21
N CYS A 548 -27.79 -2.95 -1.14
CA CYS A 548 -29.25 -3.07 -1.11
C CYS A 548 -29.89 -3.90 -2.26
N PRO A 549 -29.35 -5.06 -2.69
CA PRO A 549 -30.01 -5.88 -3.71
C PRO A 549 -31.16 -6.71 -3.11
N GLY A 550 -31.82 -7.53 -3.94
CA GLY A 550 -32.75 -8.56 -3.48
C GLY A 550 -32.11 -9.52 -2.48
N PHE A 551 -32.91 -10.13 -1.60
CA PHE A 551 -32.42 -10.99 -0.51
C PHE A 551 -31.58 -12.18 -1.00
N THR A 552 -31.98 -12.79 -2.11
CA THR A 552 -31.28 -13.92 -2.73
C THR A 552 -29.96 -13.49 -3.35
N ILE A 553 -29.95 -12.39 -4.13
CA ILE A 553 -28.73 -11.80 -4.69
C ILE A 553 -27.74 -11.48 -3.57
N SER A 554 -28.20 -10.84 -2.49
CA SER A 554 -27.33 -10.40 -1.39
C SER A 554 -26.50 -11.52 -0.77
N PHE A 555 -27.06 -12.72 -0.64
CA PHE A 555 -26.33 -13.86 -0.06
C PHE A 555 -25.44 -14.56 -1.10
N ALA A 556 -25.94 -14.68 -2.34
CA ALA A 556 -25.19 -15.30 -3.43
C ALA A 556 -23.89 -14.56 -3.75
N ILE A 557 -23.94 -13.23 -3.93
CA ILE A 557 -22.75 -12.43 -4.28
C ILE A 557 -21.64 -12.52 -3.24
N LEU A 558 -21.98 -12.67 -1.95
CA LEU A 558 -20.99 -12.84 -0.88
C LEU A 558 -20.34 -14.21 -0.93
N SER A 559 -21.12 -15.25 -1.27
CA SER A 559 -20.61 -16.61 -1.45
C SER A 559 -19.67 -16.68 -2.65
N ASP A 560 -20.05 -16.05 -3.76
CA ASP A 560 -19.27 -16.02 -4.98
C ASP A 560 -17.98 -15.19 -4.84
N ALA A 561 -18.03 -14.04 -4.16
CA ALA A 561 -16.84 -13.24 -3.85
C ALA A 561 -15.80 -14.03 -3.05
N VAL A 562 -16.26 -14.84 -2.08
CA VAL A 562 -15.38 -15.76 -1.33
C VAL A 562 -14.80 -16.83 -2.25
N ALA A 563 -15.61 -17.45 -3.11
CA ALA A 563 -15.16 -18.51 -4.01
C ALA A 563 -14.11 -18.02 -5.03
N LEU A 564 -14.34 -16.86 -5.66
CA LEU A 564 -13.45 -16.25 -6.64
C LEU A 564 -12.06 -15.96 -6.09
N VAL A 565 -11.97 -15.40 -4.88
CA VAL A 565 -10.69 -15.02 -4.28
C VAL A 565 -10.02 -16.20 -3.60
N ARG A 566 -10.78 -17.00 -2.84
CA ARG A 566 -10.20 -18.12 -2.09
C ARG A 566 -9.81 -19.29 -3.00
N GLY A 567 -10.54 -19.50 -4.08
CA GLY A 567 -10.25 -20.53 -5.08
C GLY A 567 -9.02 -20.21 -5.93
N ASP A 568 -8.62 -18.95 -6.05
CA ASP A 568 -7.49 -18.54 -6.90
C ASP A 568 -6.14 -18.72 -6.18
N ARG A 569 -5.25 -19.52 -6.79
CA ARG A 569 -3.90 -19.78 -6.29
C ARG A 569 -3.07 -18.50 -6.14
N PHE A 570 -3.18 -17.57 -7.10
CA PHE A 570 -2.37 -16.34 -7.13
C PHE A 570 -2.85 -15.26 -6.15
N TYR A 571 -4.04 -15.41 -5.57
CA TYR A 571 -4.53 -14.56 -4.46
C TYR A 571 -4.35 -15.20 -3.08
N THR A 572 -3.90 -16.46 -3.03
CA THR A 572 -3.83 -17.23 -1.79
C THR A 572 -2.47 -17.90 -1.58
N VAL A 573 -2.22 -19.02 -2.25
CA VAL A 573 -1.03 -19.85 -2.05
C VAL A 573 0.23 -19.18 -2.60
N ASP A 574 0.13 -18.56 -3.78
CA ASP A 574 1.25 -17.94 -4.48
C ASP A 574 1.29 -16.41 -4.35
N TYR A 575 0.38 -15.83 -3.57
CA TYR A 575 0.40 -14.41 -3.23
C TYR A 575 1.52 -14.16 -2.21
N SER A 576 2.72 -13.88 -2.72
CA SER A 576 3.92 -13.68 -1.91
C SER A 576 4.82 -12.58 -2.47
N PRO A 577 5.66 -11.95 -1.64
CA PRO A 577 6.65 -11.01 -2.12
C PRO A 577 7.65 -11.61 -3.10
N VAL A 578 7.91 -12.92 -3.07
CA VAL A 578 8.80 -13.55 -4.06
C VAL A 578 8.18 -13.51 -5.46
N ASN A 579 6.89 -13.81 -5.61
CA ASN A 579 6.23 -13.78 -6.92
C ASN A 579 5.95 -12.34 -7.38
N LEU A 580 5.53 -11.48 -6.46
CA LEU A 580 5.13 -10.10 -6.74
C LEU A 580 6.27 -9.08 -6.68
N THR A 581 7.46 -9.43 -6.18
CA THR A 581 8.48 -8.51 -5.59
C THR A 581 8.01 -7.85 -4.28
N ASN A 582 8.93 -7.40 -3.44
CA ASN A 582 8.60 -6.66 -2.22
C ASN A 582 7.87 -5.35 -2.55
N PHE A 583 8.31 -4.64 -3.60
CA PHE A 583 7.64 -3.44 -4.10
C PHE A 583 6.21 -3.73 -4.56
N GLY A 584 6.06 -4.74 -5.41
CA GLY A 584 4.77 -5.13 -5.97
C GLY A 584 3.78 -5.65 -4.93
N PHE A 585 4.28 -6.35 -3.91
CA PHE A 585 3.47 -6.75 -2.77
C PHE A 585 2.99 -5.51 -1.99
N ASN A 586 3.90 -4.63 -1.58
CA ASN A 586 3.59 -3.46 -0.76
C ASN A 586 2.68 -2.44 -1.47
N ILE A 587 2.82 -2.24 -2.78
CA ILE A 587 1.96 -1.31 -3.52
C ILE A 587 0.50 -1.77 -3.56
N ALA A 588 0.21 -3.08 -3.50
CA ALA A 588 -1.13 -3.64 -3.46
C ALA A 588 -1.73 -3.76 -2.04
N GLU A 589 -0.93 -3.57 -0.98
CA GLU A 589 -1.37 -3.72 0.41
C GLU A 589 -2.29 -2.58 0.89
N SER A 590 -3.19 -2.90 1.82
CA SER A 590 -4.09 -1.93 2.47
C SER A 590 -3.46 -1.31 3.72
N ASP A 591 -3.81 -0.07 4.05
CA ASP A 591 -3.41 0.59 5.30
C ASP A 591 -4.63 1.24 5.95
N PHE A 592 -5.01 0.83 7.17
CA PHE A 592 -6.22 1.34 7.83
C PHE A 592 -6.09 2.79 8.33
N ASP A 593 -4.88 3.34 8.38
CA ASP A 593 -4.65 4.76 8.64
C ASP A 593 -4.97 5.63 7.39
N VAL A 594 -5.21 5.01 6.22
CA VAL A 594 -5.57 5.68 4.97
C VAL A 594 -6.90 5.14 4.45
N ALA A 595 -7.88 6.02 4.24
CA ALA A 595 -9.19 5.64 3.68
C ALA A 595 -9.87 4.43 4.38
N ASN A 596 -9.63 4.20 5.68
CA ASN A 596 -10.09 3.01 6.41
C ASN A 596 -9.75 1.68 5.70
N GLY A 597 -8.57 1.60 5.08
CA GLY A 597 -8.06 0.42 4.39
C GLY A 597 -8.29 0.41 2.88
N GLY A 598 -9.10 1.34 2.35
CA GLY A 598 -9.32 1.48 0.90
C GLY A 598 -8.03 1.75 0.13
N VAL A 599 -7.93 1.25 -1.10
CA VAL A 599 -6.73 1.34 -1.94
C VAL A 599 -7.00 1.90 -3.34
N MET A 600 -8.24 2.25 -3.66
CA MET A 600 -8.61 2.81 -4.97
C MET A 600 -7.82 4.09 -5.32
N TYR A 601 -7.46 4.89 -4.31
CA TYR A 601 -6.64 6.09 -4.50
C TYR A 601 -5.27 5.77 -5.13
N LYS A 602 -4.69 4.59 -4.88
CA LYS A 602 -3.41 4.19 -5.46
C LYS A 602 -3.52 4.01 -6.97
N LEU A 603 -4.65 3.51 -7.47
CA LEU A 603 -4.92 3.41 -8.90
C LEU A 603 -5.03 4.81 -9.53
N LEU A 604 -5.94 5.62 -9.00
CA LEU A 604 -6.30 6.92 -9.59
C LEU A 604 -5.16 7.94 -9.51
N MET A 605 -4.46 8.04 -8.38
CA MET A 605 -3.36 9.00 -8.21
C MET A 605 -2.10 8.62 -8.98
N ARG A 606 -1.91 7.34 -9.31
CA ARG A 606 -0.80 6.88 -10.17
C ARG A 606 -1.12 6.97 -11.66
N ALA A 607 -2.38 6.72 -12.04
CA ALA A 607 -2.84 6.85 -13.41
C ALA A 607 -2.96 8.31 -13.88
N PHE A 608 -3.29 9.22 -12.96
CA PHE A 608 -3.50 10.65 -13.23
C PHE A 608 -2.72 11.55 -12.26
N PRO A 609 -1.37 11.54 -12.31
CA PRO A 609 -0.55 12.38 -11.44
C PRO A 609 -0.94 13.86 -11.52
N GLY A 610 -1.05 14.53 -10.37
CA GLY A 610 -1.39 15.95 -10.27
C GLY A 610 -2.88 16.28 -10.33
N TRP A 611 -3.77 15.34 -10.70
CA TRP A 611 -5.21 15.62 -10.77
C TRP A 611 -5.95 15.45 -9.44
N TYR A 612 -5.48 14.56 -8.57
CA TYR A 612 -6.08 14.29 -7.27
C TYR A 612 -5.17 14.80 -6.15
N THR A 613 -5.73 15.59 -5.24
CA THR A 613 -5.10 15.93 -3.97
C THR A 613 -5.12 14.72 -3.03
N ALA A 614 -4.18 14.65 -2.09
CA ALA A 614 -4.07 13.54 -1.13
C ALA A 614 -5.36 13.27 -0.34
N SER A 615 -6.15 14.31 -0.08
CA SER A 615 -7.40 14.27 0.69
C SER A 615 -8.66 14.18 -0.17
N SER A 616 -8.54 13.96 -1.49
CA SER A 616 -9.67 13.95 -2.41
C SER A 616 -10.60 12.74 -2.16
N VAL A 617 -11.86 13.02 -1.83
CA VAL A 617 -12.89 11.99 -1.65
C VAL A 617 -13.20 11.24 -2.96
N TYR A 618 -12.96 11.87 -4.11
CA TYR A 618 -13.09 11.25 -5.43
C TYR A 618 -12.04 10.17 -5.69
N ALA A 619 -10.95 10.14 -4.93
CA ALA A 619 -9.95 9.08 -5.02
C ALA A 619 -10.04 8.10 -3.83
N LEU A 620 -10.29 8.61 -2.62
CA LEU A 620 -10.30 7.81 -1.39
C LEU A 620 -11.59 7.03 -1.19
N TYR A 621 -12.75 7.56 -1.60
CA TYR A 621 -14.06 6.94 -1.39
C TYR A 621 -15.00 7.11 -2.61
N PRO A 622 -14.56 6.75 -3.83
CA PRO A 622 -15.28 7.08 -5.06
C PRO A 622 -16.62 6.38 -5.23
N PHE A 623 -16.85 5.27 -4.53
CA PHE A 623 -18.03 4.42 -4.73
C PHE A 623 -19.31 4.94 -4.06
N THR A 624 -19.21 5.93 -3.19
CA THR A 624 -20.35 6.66 -2.63
C THR A 624 -20.27 8.10 -3.09
N THR A 625 -21.40 8.75 -3.37
CA THR A 625 -21.33 10.13 -3.88
C THR A 625 -20.63 11.07 -2.90
N PRO A 626 -19.88 12.08 -3.37
CA PRO A 626 -19.18 13.03 -2.50
C PRO A 626 -20.10 13.67 -1.45
N ALA A 627 -21.32 14.02 -1.83
CA ALA A 627 -22.33 14.58 -0.93
C ALA A 627 -22.71 13.61 0.19
N LYS A 628 -22.91 12.31 -0.12
CA LYS A 628 -23.24 11.31 0.89
C LYS A 628 -22.05 10.97 1.78
N ASN A 629 -20.84 10.88 1.22
CA ASN A 629 -19.62 10.71 2.02
C ASN A 629 -19.47 11.84 3.05
N LYS A 630 -19.74 13.09 2.64
CA LYS A 630 -19.71 14.24 3.56
C LYS A 630 -20.68 14.05 4.72
N GLU A 631 -21.94 13.70 4.43
CA GLU A 631 -22.96 13.42 5.45
C GLU A 631 -22.53 12.29 6.41
N ILE A 632 -21.99 11.20 5.87
CA ILE A 632 -21.50 10.05 6.65
C ILE A 632 -20.36 10.49 7.56
N PHE A 633 -19.36 11.19 7.03
CA PHE A 633 -18.17 11.54 7.80
C PHE A 633 -18.44 12.62 8.84
N GLU A 634 -19.27 13.63 8.54
CA GLU A 634 -19.77 14.59 9.54
C GLU A 634 -20.57 13.90 10.65
N LYS A 635 -21.32 12.84 10.32
CA LYS A 635 -21.99 11.99 11.32
C LYS A 635 -20.97 11.23 12.16
N LEU A 636 -20.00 10.54 11.55
CA LEU A 636 -19.02 9.71 12.27
C LEU A 636 -18.09 10.52 13.18
N GLU A 637 -17.77 11.77 12.82
CA GLU A 637 -17.03 12.68 13.71
C GLU A 637 -17.76 12.92 15.04
N LYS A 638 -19.09 13.02 15.01
CA LYS A 638 -19.92 13.12 16.23
C LYS A 638 -19.85 11.84 17.09
N PHE A 639 -19.50 10.71 16.49
CA PHE A 639 -19.28 9.43 17.16
C PHE A 639 -17.79 9.14 17.46
N GLY A 640 -16.93 10.17 17.42
CA GLY A 640 -15.53 10.06 17.83
C GLY A 640 -14.56 9.59 16.75
N ALA A 641 -14.99 9.52 15.48
CA ALA A 641 -14.06 9.36 14.37
C ALA A 641 -13.14 10.59 14.28
N THR A 642 -11.87 10.36 13.95
CA THR A 642 -10.85 11.42 13.81
C THR A 642 -10.20 11.31 12.44
N GLY A 643 -9.62 12.41 11.95
CA GLY A 643 -8.92 12.42 10.66
C GLY A 643 -9.84 12.58 9.44
N LEU A 644 -11.14 12.85 9.65
CA LEU A 644 -12.13 13.06 8.58
C LEU A 644 -12.27 14.55 8.19
N SER A 645 -12.02 15.47 9.12
CA SER A 645 -12.15 16.93 8.93
C SER A 645 -11.21 17.54 7.87
N GLY A 646 -10.21 16.78 7.41
CA GLY A 646 -9.25 17.19 6.38
C GLY A 646 -9.57 16.71 4.96
N LEU A 647 -10.72 16.05 4.74
CA LEU A 647 -11.12 15.51 3.44
C LEU A 647 -11.66 16.61 2.50
N GLU A 648 -11.35 16.51 1.21
CA GLU A 648 -11.78 17.44 0.17
C GLU A 648 -12.90 16.84 -0.68
N TYR A 649 -14.03 17.55 -0.75
CA TYR A 649 -15.24 17.12 -1.46
C TYR A 649 -15.49 17.86 -2.79
N LYS A 650 -14.61 18.80 -3.15
CA LYS A 650 -14.68 19.51 -4.44
C LYS A 650 -14.18 18.62 -5.56
N ARG A 651 -14.65 18.88 -6.79
CA ARG A 651 -14.12 18.22 -7.99
C ARG A 651 -12.58 18.38 -8.04
N PRO A 652 -11.83 17.29 -8.29
CA PRO A 652 -10.38 17.35 -8.49
C PRO A 652 -10.01 18.29 -9.65
N GLU A 653 -8.89 19.00 -9.49
CA GLU A 653 -8.36 19.96 -10.45
C GLU A 653 -6.86 19.69 -10.63
N PHE A 654 -6.35 19.89 -11.85
CA PHE A 654 -4.92 19.71 -12.12
C PHE A 654 -4.07 20.70 -11.31
N THR A 655 -3.20 20.15 -10.48
CA THR A 655 -2.15 20.88 -9.77
C THR A 655 -0.86 20.76 -10.55
N LYS A 656 -0.36 21.91 -11.03
CA LYS A 656 0.90 21.94 -11.79
C LYS A 656 2.07 21.52 -10.88
N PRO A 657 3.05 20.77 -11.40
CA PRO A 657 4.33 20.57 -10.71
C PRO A 657 5.00 21.91 -10.40
N PRO A 658 5.82 21.99 -9.33
CA PRO A 658 6.56 23.19 -9.01
C PRO A 658 7.46 23.66 -10.16
N VAL A 659 7.49 24.97 -10.41
CA VAL A 659 8.42 25.59 -11.37
C VAL A 659 9.81 25.66 -10.74
N ALA A 660 10.74 24.81 -11.18
CA ALA A 660 12.11 24.84 -10.68
C ALA A 660 12.85 26.12 -11.11
N ILE A 661 13.62 26.75 -10.21
CA ILE A 661 14.61 27.80 -10.49
C ILE A 661 15.98 27.21 -10.19
N THR A 662 16.87 27.24 -11.18
CA THR A 662 18.03 26.34 -11.24
C THR A 662 19.38 27.05 -11.28
N SER A 663 19.43 28.30 -11.74
CA SER A 663 20.64 29.14 -11.69
C SER A 663 20.90 29.65 -10.29
N TRP A 664 22.17 29.83 -9.94
CA TRP A 664 22.57 30.37 -8.65
C TRP A 664 21.97 31.74 -8.39
N ARG A 665 22.06 32.63 -9.38
CA ARG A 665 21.53 33.98 -9.29
C ARG A 665 20.01 33.98 -9.14
N GLY A 666 19.29 33.18 -9.94
CA GLY A 666 17.84 33.08 -9.86
C GLY A 666 17.36 32.58 -8.50
N VAL A 667 18.02 31.57 -7.93
CA VAL A 667 17.72 31.06 -6.59
C VAL A 667 17.96 32.12 -5.51
N VAL A 668 19.10 32.81 -5.55
CA VAL A 668 19.43 33.85 -4.57
C VAL A 668 18.46 35.03 -4.64
N GLU A 669 18.11 35.49 -5.85
CA GLU A 669 17.11 36.54 -6.06
C GLU A 669 15.73 36.12 -5.56
N LEU A 670 15.28 34.88 -5.86
CA LEU A 670 14.00 34.34 -5.39
C LEU A 670 13.91 34.27 -3.87
N LEU A 671 14.98 33.84 -3.19
CA LEU A 671 15.00 33.72 -1.73
C LEU A 671 15.12 35.08 -1.01
N ASN A 672 15.61 36.12 -1.68
CA ASN A 672 15.58 37.49 -1.16
C ASN A 672 14.22 38.18 -1.40
N GLU A 673 13.43 37.72 -2.37
CA GLU A 673 12.09 38.25 -2.64
C GLU A 673 11.06 37.70 -1.64
N SER A 674 10.35 38.63 -0.99
CA SER A 674 9.35 38.33 0.04
C SER A 674 7.94 38.76 -0.38
N LYS A 675 7.76 39.56 -1.43
CA LYS A 675 6.46 40.07 -1.84
C LYS A 675 5.65 39.00 -2.59
N GLY A 676 4.64 38.47 -1.91
CA GLY A 676 3.66 37.55 -2.50
C GLY A 676 4.12 36.10 -2.59
N LEU A 677 5.36 35.78 -2.21
CA LEU A 677 5.88 34.42 -2.11
C LEU A 677 5.96 33.97 -0.66
N HIS A 678 5.39 32.81 -0.34
CA HIS A 678 5.36 32.25 1.01
C HIS A 678 5.67 30.76 1.01
N VAL A 679 6.20 30.23 2.10
CA VAL A 679 6.41 28.79 2.26
C VAL A 679 5.08 28.01 2.36
N PRO A 680 4.93 26.84 1.71
CA PRO A 680 3.65 26.11 1.67
C PRO A 680 3.37 25.24 2.91
N TRP A 681 4.40 24.86 3.67
CA TRP A 681 4.31 23.84 4.72
C TRP A 681 3.85 24.35 6.09
N GLY A 682 3.59 25.65 6.25
CA GLY A 682 3.10 26.22 7.52
C GLY A 682 1.82 25.53 8.03
N LYS A 683 0.95 25.10 7.11
CA LYS A 683 -0.25 24.30 7.44
C LYS A 683 0.09 22.93 8.01
N ASN A 684 1.11 22.26 7.48
CA ASN A 684 1.55 20.95 7.95
C ASN A 684 2.15 21.05 9.36
N ILE A 685 2.94 22.11 9.61
CA ILE A 685 3.48 22.37 10.95
C ILE A 685 2.35 22.64 11.93
N TYR A 686 1.46 23.58 11.63
CA TYR A 686 0.35 23.91 12.51
C TYR A 686 -0.55 22.69 12.78
N HIS A 687 -0.78 21.82 11.78
CA HIS A 687 -1.49 20.57 11.98
C HIS A 687 -0.82 19.68 13.05
N LEU A 688 0.51 19.54 13.00
CA LEU A 688 1.27 18.69 13.94
C LEU A 688 1.44 19.30 15.33
N THR A 689 1.55 20.63 15.43
CA THR A 689 1.96 21.32 16.65
C THR A 689 0.84 22.15 17.29
N GLN A 690 -0.12 22.64 16.51
CA GLN A 690 -1.08 23.70 16.88
C GLN A 690 -0.39 25.02 17.28
N HIS A 691 0.86 25.24 16.85
CA HIS A 691 1.66 26.42 17.13
C HIS A 691 2.38 26.93 15.88
N ASP A 692 2.62 28.23 15.82
CA ASP A 692 3.47 28.83 14.80
C ASP A 692 4.96 28.60 15.13
N TYR A 693 5.77 28.44 14.09
CA TYR A 693 7.19 28.07 14.18
C TYR A 693 8.03 28.96 13.27
N MET A 694 9.31 29.13 13.58
CA MET A 694 10.22 30.02 12.86
C MET A 694 10.39 29.70 11.37
N LEU A 695 10.06 28.47 10.94
CA LEU A 695 10.05 28.06 9.53
C LEU A 695 8.64 27.90 8.94
N SER A 696 7.56 28.14 9.70
CA SER A 696 6.18 28.00 9.23
C SER A 696 5.73 29.12 8.28
N GLY A 697 6.44 30.23 8.27
CA GLY A 697 6.09 31.41 7.49
C GLY A 697 7.24 32.41 7.37
N ASP A 698 6.99 33.47 6.60
CA ASP A 698 7.96 34.53 6.29
C ASP A 698 7.61 35.85 7.00
N SER A 699 6.86 35.81 8.11
CA SER A 699 6.45 36.99 8.86
C SER A 699 7.56 37.51 9.79
N VAL A 700 7.39 38.73 10.29
CA VAL A 700 8.28 39.33 11.30
C VAL A 700 8.38 38.44 12.55
N ALA A 701 7.26 37.86 12.99
CA ALA A 701 7.24 36.97 14.15
C ALA A 701 8.08 35.70 13.91
N ASN A 702 8.06 35.15 12.68
CA ASN A 702 8.90 33.99 12.33
C ASN A 702 10.39 34.37 12.38
N ALA A 703 10.76 35.55 11.85
CA ALA A 703 12.13 36.06 11.88
C ALA A 703 12.65 36.36 13.29
N GLU A 704 11.80 36.94 14.16
CA GLU A 704 12.10 37.20 15.57
C GLU A 704 12.31 35.89 16.34
N GLN A 705 11.41 34.91 16.18
CA GLN A 705 11.56 33.59 16.81
C GLN A 705 12.83 32.88 16.31
N ARG A 706 13.16 33.01 15.03
CA ARG A 706 14.41 32.48 14.46
C ARG A 706 15.64 33.10 15.11
N THR A 707 15.64 34.41 15.30
CA THR A 707 16.74 35.15 15.95
C THR A 707 16.88 34.76 17.42
N PHE A 708 15.75 34.66 18.12
CA PHE A 708 15.69 34.15 19.49
C PHE A 708 16.31 32.75 19.58
N MET A 709 15.88 31.81 18.72
CA MET A 709 16.41 30.46 18.72
C MET A 709 17.92 30.44 18.41
N ALA A 710 18.36 31.20 17.39
CA ALA A 710 19.77 31.28 17.00
C ALA A 710 20.68 31.70 18.16
N GLU A 711 20.31 32.75 18.88
CA GLU A 711 21.09 33.26 20.00
C GLU A 711 21.24 32.20 21.10
N ARG A 712 20.15 31.51 21.47
CA ARG A 712 20.19 30.51 22.55
C ARG A 712 20.90 29.21 22.16
N LEU A 713 20.91 28.86 20.88
CA LEU A 713 21.64 27.70 20.36
C LEU A 713 23.16 27.91 20.41
N TYR A 714 23.65 29.11 20.09
CA TYR A 714 25.08 29.41 19.94
C TYR A 714 25.70 30.21 21.10
N ARG A 715 24.93 30.54 22.15
CA ARG A 715 25.42 31.29 23.32
C ARG A 715 26.56 30.60 24.11
N VAL A 716 26.72 29.29 23.96
CA VAL A 716 27.76 28.52 24.69
C VAL A 716 29.14 28.74 24.06
N PRO A 717 30.16 29.17 24.83
CA PRO A 717 31.53 29.28 24.32
C PRO A 717 32.03 27.93 23.78
N ASP A 718 32.81 27.98 22.68
CA ASP A 718 33.40 26.81 22.03
C ASP A 718 32.43 25.70 21.62
N ALA A 719 31.14 26.03 21.43
CA ALA A 719 30.10 25.05 21.09
C ALA A 719 30.45 24.17 19.88
N LEU A 720 31.04 24.75 18.83
CA LEU A 720 31.44 24.00 17.63
C LEU A 720 32.55 22.97 17.90
N GLU A 721 33.49 23.28 18.80
CA GLU A 721 34.54 22.32 19.19
C GLU A 721 33.96 21.21 20.08
N GLN A 722 32.98 21.52 20.93
CA GLN A 722 32.25 20.49 21.69
C GLN A 722 31.45 19.56 20.76
N PHE A 723 30.77 20.11 19.75
CA PHE A 723 30.04 19.31 18.75
C PHE A 723 30.97 18.45 17.92
N ARG A 724 32.13 18.99 17.50
CA ARG A 724 33.17 18.22 16.82
C ARG A 724 33.57 17.00 17.65
N ARG A 725 33.98 17.21 18.91
CA ARG A 725 34.43 16.12 19.79
C ARG A 725 33.32 15.10 20.03
N PHE A 726 32.07 15.57 20.21
CA PHE A 726 30.91 14.69 20.30
C PHE A 726 30.78 13.79 19.07
N TYR A 727 30.78 14.37 17.86
CA TYR A 727 30.62 13.61 16.63
C TYR A 727 31.80 12.67 16.36
N GLU A 728 33.04 13.08 16.66
CA GLU A 728 34.21 12.19 16.58
C GLU A 728 34.05 10.98 17.53
N ALA A 729 33.61 11.20 18.77
CA ALA A 729 33.45 10.15 19.77
C ALA A 729 32.28 9.21 19.43
N ILE A 730 31.07 9.74 19.18
CA ILE A 730 29.89 8.91 18.93
C ILE A 730 30.03 8.09 17.64
N THR A 731 30.64 8.66 16.59
CA THR A 731 30.87 7.94 15.34
C THR A 731 31.83 6.78 15.56
N ALA A 732 32.94 7.01 16.28
CA ALA A 732 33.89 5.96 16.63
C ALA A 732 33.23 4.83 17.42
N ASP A 733 32.41 5.19 18.41
CA ASP A 733 31.67 4.25 19.26
C ASP A 733 30.65 3.41 18.48
N LEU A 734 29.90 4.03 17.59
CA LEU A 734 28.93 3.34 16.73
C LEU A 734 29.65 2.38 15.76
N VAL A 735 30.75 2.82 15.14
CA VAL A 735 31.57 1.95 14.29
C VAL A 735 32.08 0.75 15.08
N ARG A 736 32.64 0.93 16.28
CA ARG A 736 33.08 -0.20 17.13
C ARG A 736 31.96 -1.17 17.48
N LYS A 737 30.79 -0.63 17.85
CA LYS A 737 29.66 -1.43 18.33
C LYS A 737 29.01 -2.27 17.23
N TYR A 738 28.81 -1.66 16.06
CA TYR A 738 28.01 -2.26 14.99
C TYR A 738 28.84 -2.96 13.93
N SER A 739 30.15 -2.70 13.85
CA SER A 739 31.02 -3.46 12.94
C SER A 739 31.08 -4.93 13.34
N LYS A 740 30.74 -5.80 12.39
CA LYS A 740 30.83 -7.25 12.53
C LYS A 740 32.03 -7.75 11.77
N ARG A 741 32.82 -8.63 12.40
CA ARG A 741 33.97 -9.27 11.75
C ARG A 741 33.45 -10.32 10.76
N LEU A 742 33.88 -10.23 9.50
CA LEU A 742 33.63 -11.20 8.44
C LEU A 742 34.94 -11.97 8.17
N GLY A 743 34.98 -13.25 8.53
CA GLY A 743 36.20 -14.04 8.47
C GLY A 743 37.31 -13.45 9.33
N ASP A 744 38.57 -13.63 8.92
CA ASP A 744 39.73 -13.26 9.73
C ASP A 744 40.23 -11.83 9.51
N SER A 745 39.94 -11.20 8.37
CA SER A 745 40.62 -9.97 7.95
C SER A 745 39.71 -8.79 7.63
N MET A 746 38.38 -8.94 7.73
CA MET A 746 37.44 -7.91 7.30
C MET A 746 36.39 -7.61 8.37
N TYR A 747 35.92 -6.37 8.36
CA TYR A 747 34.77 -5.89 9.10
C TYR A 747 33.73 -5.38 8.13
N GLN A 748 32.46 -5.52 8.48
CA GLN A 748 31.32 -4.94 7.77
C GLN A 748 30.44 -4.17 8.73
N VAL A 749 29.92 -3.02 8.27
CA VAL A 749 28.92 -2.22 8.99
C VAL A 749 27.96 -1.59 8.01
N ASP A 750 26.69 -1.44 8.39
CA ASP A 750 25.76 -0.55 7.69
C ASP A 750 26.00 0.88 8.14
N ILE A 751 26.68 1.66 7.29
CA ILE A 751 27.13 2.99 7.68
C ILE A 751 25.97 3.97 7.79
N VAL A 752 24.91 3.80 7.00
CA VAL A 752 23.75 4.69 7.02
C VAL A 752 22.90 4.38 8.25
N ARG A 753 22.49 3.12 8.36
CA ARG A 753 21.54 2.68 9.36
C ARG A 753 22.10 2.73 10.78
N ASP A 754 23.32 2.23 10.95
CA ASP A 754 23.87 1.93 12.27
C ASP A 754 24.90 2.99 12.73
N VAL A 755 25.29 3.93 11.87
CA VAL A 755 26.21 5.04 12.21
C VAL A 755 25.60 6.40 11.90
N CYS A 756 25.35 6.77 10.65
CA CYS A 756 24.88 8.12 10.29
C CYS A 756 23.55 8.49 10.96
N ASN A 757 22.54 7.61 10.87
CA ASN A 757 21.23 7.86 11.45
C ASN A 757 21.29 7.90 12.98
N LEU A 758 22.02 6.96 13.59
CA LEU A 758 22.12 6.87 15.05
C LEU A 758 22.95 8.01 15.67
N ALA A 759 24.02 8.46 15.02
CA ALA A 759 24.84 9.57 15.52
C ALA A 759 24.00 10.84 15.71
N HIS A 760 23.11 11.13 14.76
CA HIS A 760 22.20 12.28 14.85
C HIS A 760 21.06 12.06 15.85
N ALA A 761 20.55 10.83 16.00
CA ALA A 761 19.59 10.54 17.05
C ALA A 761 20.19 10.79 18.45
N TYR A 762 21.43 10.34 18.70
CA TYR A 762 22.15 10.63 19.93
C TYR A 762 22.43 12.14 20.10
N PHE A 763 22.83 12.83 19.02
CA PHE A 763 23.03 14.27 19.07
C PHE A 763 21.74 15.00 19.44
N CYS A 764 20.62 14.71 18.78
CA CYS A 764 19.32 15.31 19.08
C CYS A 764 18.87 15.02 20.52
N ALA A 765 19.12 13.80 21.01
CA ALA A 765 18.82 13.43 22.39
C ALA A 765 19.56 14.31 23.41
N GLU A 766 20.89 14.41 23.29
CA GLU A 766 21.72 15.20 24.20
C GLU A 766 21.49 16.71 24.04
N PHE A 767 21.37 17.17 22.80
CA PHE A 767 21.27 18.59 22.46
C PHE A 767 19.92 19.21 22.83
N PHE A 768 18.82 18.44 22.70
CA PHE A 768 17.47 18.91 23.02
C PHE A 768 16.88 18.31 24.31
N ALA A 769 17.68 17.55 25.06
CA ALA A 769 17.25 16.81 26.25
C ALA A 769 16.11 15.81 26.00
N ILE A 770 16.07 15.18 24.81
CA ILE A 770 15.10 14.13 24.52
C ILE A 770 15.57 12.84 25.21
N PRO A 771 14.78 12.24 26.11
CA PRO A 771 15.19 11.05 26.86
C PRO A 771 15.24 9.81 25.96
N LEU A 772 16.26 8.97 26.19
CA LEU A 772 16.43 7.67 25.53
C LEU A 772 16.21 6.52 26.52
N LYS A 773 15.74 5.36 26.04
CA LYS A 773 15.62 4.13 26.86
C LYS A 773 17.00 3.71 27.40
N SER A 774 17.07 3.34 28.68
CA SER A 774 18.28 2.78 29.29
C SER A 774 18.54 1.35 28.79
N THR A 775 19.79 1.03 28.44
CA THR A 775 20.18 -0.29 27.90
C THR A 775 20.35 -1.40 28.95
N ASN A 776 20.12 -1.12 30.24
CA ASN A 776 20.37 -2.07 31.33
C ASN A 776 19.09 -2.71 31.85
N GLY A 777 18.58 -3.70 31.12
CA GLY A 777 17.47 -4.57 31.53
C GLY A 777 17.90 -5.89 32.18
N GLN A 778 18.94 -5.93 33.01
CA GLN A 778 19.38 -7.19 33.64
C GLN A 778 19.75 -7.18 35.14
N ASN A 779 19.59 -6.08 35.87
CA ASN A 779 19.75 -6.12 37.33
C ASN A 779 18.40 -6.03 38.01
N GLY A 780 17.88 -7.19 38.40
CA GLY A 780 16.73 -7.31 39.29
C GLY A 780 17.04 -6.65 40.63
N ASN A 781 16.38 -5.54 40.90
CA ASN A 781 16.04 -5.06 42.24
C ASN A 781 14.93 -4.00 42.14
N GLY A 782 13.72 -4.50 41.95
CA GLY A 782 12.44 -4.14 42.60
C GLY A 782 12.00 -2.70 42.94
N THR A 783 12.75 -1.61 42.74
CA THR A 783 12.24 -0.28 43.14
C THR A 783 12.57 0.83 42.12
N ASN A 784 11.52 1.53 41.67
CA ASN A 784 11.46 2.70 40.77
C ASN A 784 11.54 2.45 39.25
N GLN A 785 10.65 1.60 38.72
CA GLN A 785 10.59 1.21 37.31
C GLN A 785 9.59 2.00 36.43
N SER A 786 9.27 3.28 36.71
CA SER A 786 8.21 4.00 35.96
C SER A 786 8.62 5.16 35.04
N SER A 787 9.89 5.61 34.99
CA SER A 787 10.24 6.85 34.25
C SER A 787 10.85 6.67 32.85
N THR A 788 11.25 5.46 32.42
CA THR A 788 11.96 5.25 31.13
C THR A 788 11.26 4.32 30.14
N ALA A 789 10.13 3.73 30.49
CA ALA A 789 9.42 2.79 29.61
C ALA A 789 8.90 3.46 28.31
N ASP A 790 8.47 4.73 28.40
CA ASP A 790 7.89 5.49 27.28
C ASP A 790 8.94 6.18 26.37
N ALA A 791 10.21 6.24 26.79
CA ALA A 791 11.28 6.95 26.07
C ALA A 791 11.57 6.31 24.69
N TYR A 792 12.32 6.99 23.81
CA TYR A 792 12.70 6.43 22.51
C TYR A 792 13.97 5.57 22.60
N THR A 793 14.06 4.49 21.82
CA THR A 793 15.40 4.01 21.42
C THR A 793 16.01 4.99 20.41
N PRO A 794 17.34 5.03 20.22
CA PRO A 794 17.95 5.88 19.20
C PRO A 794 17.38 5.64 17.78
N ARG A 795 17.03 4.39 17.47
CA ARG A 795 16.41 4.03 16.18
C ARG A 795 14.99 4.57 16.07
N GLU A 796 14.16 4.34 17.10
CA GLU A 796 12.79 4.87 17.14
C GLU A 796 12.81 6.42 17.05
N LEU A 797 13.76 7.08 17.72
CA LEU A 797 13.90 8.55 17.65
C LEU A 797 14.26 9.00 16.23
N SER A 798 15.22 8.35 15.56
CA SER A 798 15.57 8.68 14.17
C SER A 798 14.36 8.57 13.24
N GLU A 799 13.57 7.50 13.38
CA GLU A 799 12.38 7.28 12.55
C GLU A 799 11.28 8.32 12.82
N ALA A 800 11.06 8.68 14.09
CA ALA A 800 10.13 9.74 14.46
C ALA A 800 10.54 11.09 13.86
N LEU A 801 11.81 11.48 13.99
CA LEU A 801 12.32 12.75 13.42
C LEU A 801 12.23 12.77 11.89
N PHE A 802 12.48 11.64 11.22
CA PHE A 802 12.34 11.50 9.78
C PHE A 802 10.87 11.62 9.34
N ALA A 803 9.95 10.98 10.06
CA ALA A 803 8.52 11.06 9.77
C ALA A 803 7.99 12.50 9.85
N LEU A 804 8.36 13.24 10.91
CA LEU A 804 8.02 14.65 11.08
C LEU A 804 8.58 15.51 9.95
N TYR A 805 9.87 15.35 9.63
CA TYR A 805 10.51 16.14 8.58
C TYR A 805 9.92 15.84 7.20
N ARG A 806 9.66 14.56 6.89
CA ARG A 806 9.05 14.14 5.62
C ARG A 806 7.70 14.81 5.42
N TYR A 807 6.79 14.70 6.38
CA TYR A 807 5.45 15.27 6.24
C TYR A 807 5.46 16.80 6.11
N VAL A 808 6.39 17.47 6.80
CA VAL A 808 6.47 18.94 6.74
C VAL A 808 7.12 19.40 5.44
N PHE A 809 8.29 18.88 5.08
CA PHE A 809 9.14 19.48 4.04
C PHE A 809 9.21 18.70 2.73
N LEU A 810 8.89 17.40 2.73
CA LEU A 810 9.14 16.48 1.60
C LEU A 810 7.88 15.70 1.18
N ASP A 811 6.68 16.18 1.54
CA ASP A 811 5.42 15.49 1.30
C ASP A 811 4.82 15.85 -0.07
N MET A 812 5.46 15.34 -1.13
CA MET A 812 5.13 15.69 -2.52
C MET A 812 4.26 14.66 -3.23
N ASP A 813 4.23 13.42 -2.74
CA ASP A 813 3.47 12.33 -3.35
C ASP A 813 2.06 12.25 -2.76
N ALA A 814 1.06 12.64 -3.55
CA ALA A 814 -0.35 12.66 -3.15
C ALA A 814 -0.84 11.30 -2.60
N ALA A 815 -0.39 10.18 -3.18
CA ALA A 815 -0.80 8.85 -2.74
C ALA A 815 -0.22 8.47 -1.38
N ARG A 816 0.86 9.11 -0.93
CA ARG A 816 1.50 8.82 0.37
C ARG A 816 1.16 9.82 1.45
N SER A 817 0.73 11.01 1.08
CA SER A 817 0.61 12.14 2.01
C SER A 817 -0.32 11.88 3.19
N ILE A 818 -1.44 11.18 3.02
CA ILE A 818 -2.32 10.81 4.17
C ILE A 818 -1.60 9.85 5.14
N LYS A 819 -0.86 8.86 4.63
CA LYS A 819 -0.04 7.98 5.46
C LYS A 819 1.05 8.76 6.19
N ASN A 820 1.75 9.63 5.47
CA ASN A 820 2.78 10.50 6.04
C ASN A 820 2.21 11.38 7.15
N ARG A 821 1.02 11.96 6.95
CA ARG A 821 0.27 12.73 7.93
C ARG A 821 -0.06 11.92 9.17
N ALA A 822 -0.63 10.72 9.01
CA ALA A 822 -1.05 9.87 10.12
C ALA A 822 0.14 9.47 11.01
N VAL A 823 1.23 9.00 10.39
CA VAL A 823 2.47 8.62 11.10
C VAL A 823 3.08 9.84 11.79
N ALA A 824 3.21 10.98 11.09
CA ALA A 824 3.79 12.19 11.67
C ALA A 824 2.96 12.75 12.82
N ALA A 825 1.62 12.70 12.75
CA ALA A 825 0.74 13.16 13.82
C ALA A 825 0.92 12.32 15.10
N LYS A 826 0.96 10.98 14.96
CA LYS A 826 1.18 10.06 16.08
C LYS A 826 2.54 10.30 16.75
N GLU A 827 3.61 10.42 15.96
CA GLU A 827 4.95 10.66 16.50
C GLU A 827 5.11 12.06 17.08
N SER A 828 4.47 13.08 16.48
CA SER A 828 4.44 14.46 17.03
C SER A 828 3.78 14.49 18.39
N GLN A 829 2.64 13.83 18.55
CA GLN A 829 1.93 13.73 19.83
C GLN A 829 2.80 13.03 20.88
N ARG A 830 3.35 11.85 20.56
CA ARG A 830 4.20 11.08 21.49
C ARG A 830 5.43 11.89 21.92
N LEU A 831 6.14 12.50 20.97
CA LEU A 831 7.32 13.30 21.29
C LEU A 831 6.97 14.57 22.07
N GLY A 832 5.85 15.24 21.75
CA GLY A 832 5.34 16.38 22.50
C GLY A 832 5.02 16.03 23.96
N GLU A 833 4.34 14.90 24.21
CA GLU A 833 4.05 14.42 25.57
C GLU A 833 5.31 14.13 26.39
N ILE A 834 6.32 13.52 25.77
CA ILE A 834 7.62 13.28 26.41
C ILE A 834 8.29 14.63 26.74
N MET A 835 8.35 15.54 25.78
CA MET A 835 9.02 16.83 25.96
C MET A 835 8.32 17.75 26.97
N ARG A 836 6.99 17.69 27.10
CA ARG A 836 6.26 18.39 28.17
C ARG A 836 6.76 18.00 29.54
N ARG A 837 6.98 16.70 29.80
CA ARG A 837 7.51 16.20 31.09
C ARG A 837 8.90 16.78 31.35
N VAL A 838 9.79 16.74 30.34
CA VAL A 838 11.17 17.26 30.43
C VAL A 838 11.21 18.77 30.69
N VAL A 839 10.41 19.54 29.95
CA VAL A 839 10.40 21.01 30.04
C VAL A 839 9.77 21.48 31.35
N SER A 840 8.72 20.81 31.83
CA SER A 840 8.07 21.11 33.12
C SER A 840 8.97 20.79 34.31
N SER A 841 9.69 19.67 34.29
CA SER A 841 10.60 19.29 35.39
C SER A 841 11.81 20.22 35.54
N THR A 842 12.08 21.07 34.54
CA THR A 842 13.20 22.00 34.57
C THR A 842 12.86 23.32 35.32
N SER A 843 11.60 23.57 35.76
CA SER A 843 11.19 24.83 36.42
C SER A 843 11.08 24.82 37.95
N GLU A 844 10.84 23.71 38.62
CA GLU A 844 10.48 23.72 40.04
C GLU A 844 11.59 23.09 40.88
N SER A 845 12.34 23.95 41.58
CA SER A 845 13.53 23.58 42.38
C SER A 845 14.67 22.98 41.57
N GLY A 846 15.91 23.26 41.96
CA GLY A 846 17.09 22.86 41.21
C GLY A 846 17.06 21.37 40.93
N TRP A 847 16.92 21.01 39.65
CA TRP A 847 17.11 19.65 39.15
C TRP A 847 18.42 19.14 39.75
N SER A 848 18.33 18.20 40.69
CA SER A 848 19.53 17.65 41.30
C SER A 848 20.29 16.96 40.16
N ALA A 849 21.57 17.30 39.97
CA ALA A 849 22.41 16.65 38.98
C ALA A 849 22.33 15.11 39.10
N SER A 850 22.00 14.61 40.30
CA SER A 850 21.70 13.21 40.63
C SER A 850 20.50 12.59 39.89
N GLU A 851 19.36 13.27 39.69
CA GLU A 851 18.20 12.65 39.02
C GLU A 851 18.37 12.50 37.50
N TYR A 852 19.04 13.45 36.85
CA TYR A 852 19.49 13.33 35.46
C TYR A 852 20.62 12.29 35.31
N LEU A 853 21.36 12.01 36.39
CA LEU A 853 22.36 10.94 36.46
C LEU A 853 21.71 9.53 36.48
N PHE A 854 20.48 9.39 37.00
CA PHE A 854 19.77 8.10 37.09
C PHE A 854 18.94 7.74 35.86
N SER A 855 18.57 8.71 35.01
CA SER A 855 17.95 8.45 33.68
C SER A 855 18.96 8.18 32.56
N ARG A 856 20.27 8.15 32.90
CA ARG A 856 21.34 7.91 31.93
C ARG A 856 21.25 6.50 31.33
N PRO A 857 21.53 6.33 30.02
CA PRO A 857 22.15 5.10 29.58
C PRO A 857 23.51 5.02 30.30
N SER A 858 23.60 4.13 31.28
CA SER A 858 24.88 3.79 31.90
C SER A 858 25.76 3.23 30.78
N ARG A 859 26.85 3.93 30.46
CA ARG A 859 28.00 3.43 29.70
C ARG A 859 27.62 2.61 28.45
N LEU A 860 27.62 3.23 27.26
CA LEU A 860 27.57 2.45 26.00
C LEU A 860 28.67 1.36 25.98
N PHE A 861 29.79 1.59 26.71
CA PHE A 861 30.84 0.61 26.97
C PHE A 861 31.21 0.61 28.47
N GLY A 862 31.08 -0.55 29.13
CA GLY A 862 31.51 -0.76 30.52
C GLY A 862 33.02 -0.74 30.77
N GLY A 863 33.84 -0.44 29.74
CA GLY A 863 35.31 -0.43 29.80
C GLY A 863 35.89 0.94 30.16
N LYS A 864 37.12 0.95 30.71
CA LYS A 864 37.86 2.14 31.17
C LYS A 864 38.29 3.12 30.05
N GLY A 865 37.79 2.98 28.81
CA GLY A 865 38.16 3.79 27.65
C GLY A 865 37.03 4.62 27.01
N SER A 866 35.79 4.58 27.50
CA SER A 866 34.67 5.35 26.91
C SER A 866 34.75 6.84 27.27
N SER A 867 34.73 7.72 26.26
CA SER A 867 34.62 9.17 26.47
C SER A 867 33.32 9.51 27.21
N PRO A 868 33.34 10.37 28.24
CA PRO A 868 32.10 10.88 28.83
C PRO A 868 31.27 11.54 27.73
N LEU A 869 29.95 11.36 27.69
CA LEU A 869 29.07 12.04 26.71
C LEU A 869 29.36 13.55 26.75
N ILE A 870 30.08 14.04 25.74
CA ILE A 870 30.78 15.34 25.77
C ILE A 870 29.82 16.53 25.89
N LEU A 871 28.55 16.35 25.52
CA LEU A 871 27.49 17.35 25.61
C LEU A 871 26.62 17.21 26.86
N SER A 872 27.01 16.40 27.86
CA SER A 872 26.18 16.16 29.04
C SER A 872 25.84 17.49 29.74
N GLY A 873 24.54 17.81 29.79
CA GLY A 873 24.04 19.08 30.36
C GLY A 873 23.72 20.17 29.34
N TYR A 874 24.08 20.02 28.06
CA TYR A 874 23.76 20.99 27.00
C TYR A 874 22.25 21.15 26.81
N GLY A 875 21.52 20.04 26.67
CA GLY A 875 20.06 20.04 26.50
C GLY A 875 19.29 20.67 27.66
N PRO A 876 19.51 20.27 28.92
CA PRO A 876 18.85 20.89 30.06
C PRO A 876 19.13 22.40 30.18
N GLN A 877 20.37 22.81 29.90
CA GLN A 877 20.72 24.23 29.86
C GLN A 877 20.05 24.95 28.68
N LEU A 878 19.93 24.31 27.51
CA LEU A 878 19.19 24.87 26.38
C LEU A 878 17.71 25.06 26.75
N VAL A 879 17.05 24.08 27.36
CA VAL A 879 15.68 24.21 27.86
C VAL A 879 15.56 25.39 28.83
N LYS A 880 16.51 25.54 29.76
CA LYS A 880 16.55 26.69 30.68
C LYS A 880 16.67 28.03 29.92
N ARG A 881 17.56 28.11 28.93
CA ARG A 881 17.72 29.31 28.07
C ARG A 881 16.48 29.62 27.26
N LEU A 882 15.76 28.61 26.77
CA LEU A 882 14.52 28.80 26.00
C LEU A 882 13.35 29.28 26.88
N LYS A 883 13.36 28.97 28.19
CA LYS A 883 12.39 29.50 29.16
C LYS A 883 12.69 30.95 29.58
N GLU A 884 13.88 31.48 29.30
CA GLU A 884 14.19 32.89 29.54
C GLU A 884 13.19 33.80 28.80
N GLY A 885 12.75 34.88 29.45
CA GLY A 885 11.74 35.78 28.88
C GLY A 885 10.29 35.33 29.05
N GLY A 886 10.01 34.35 29.92
CA GLY A 886 8.65 34.00 30.33
C GLY A 886 7.88 33.07 29.39
N LYS A 887 8.58 32.31 28.53
CA LYS A 887 7.97 31.33 27.62
C LYS A 887 7.29 30.20 28.38
N SER A 888 6.12 29.78 27.91
CA SER A 888 5.37 28.66 28.49
C SER A 888 6.05 27.31 28.18
N VAL A 889 5.62 26.25 28.87
CA VAL A 889 6.08 24.88 28.57
C VAL A 889 5.76 24.51 27.12
N GLU A 890 4.53 24.79 26.65
CA GLU A 890 4.13 24.49 25.27
C GLU A 890 4.99 25.25 24.26
N ASP A 891 5.26 26.55 24.48
CA ASP A 891 6.12 27.32 23.58
C ASP A 891 7.48 26.66 23.40
N VAL A 892 8.11 26.23 24.49
CA VAL A 892 9.44 25.60 24.46
C VAL A 892 9.38 24.21 23.82
N VAL A 893 8.37 23.39 24.12
CA VAL A 893 8.19 22.06 23.51
C VAL A 893 8.08 22.19 21.99
N TRP A 894 7.23 23.10 21.51
CA TRP A 894 6.94 23.25 20.08
C TRP A 894 7.97 24.10 19.34
N MET A 895 8.90 24.74 20.05
CA MET A 895 10.17 25.20 19.48
C MET A 895 11.18 24.06 19.32
N ILE A 896 11.24 23.13 20.28
CA ILE A 896 12.21 22.02 20.28
C ILE A 896 11.86 20.97 19.23
N VAL A 897 10.63 20.46 19.21
CA VAL A 897 10.26 19.28 18.40
C VAL A 897 10.51 19.48 16.90
N PRO A 898 10.02 20.54 16.23
CA PRO A 898 10.31 20.76 14.81
C PRO A 898 11.79 21.05 14.54
N THR A 899 12.48 21.71 15.48
CA THR A 899 13.93 21.99 15.35
C THR A 899 14.76 20.71 15.45
N ALA A 900 14.38 19.79 16.33
CA ALA A 900 14.99 18.47 16.44
C ALA A 900 14.77 17.66 15.16
N ALA A 901 13.56 17.68 14.58
CA ALA A 901 13.27 16.99 13.32
C ALA A 901 14.12 17.54 12.17
N ALA A 902 14.19 18.87 12.01
CA ALA A 902 15.03 19.53 11.02
C ALA A 902 16.52 19.21 11.21
N THR A 903 16.99 19.14 12.47
CA THR A 903 18.38 18.83 12.82
C THR A 903 18.73 17.39 12.49
N GLY A 904 17.93 16.42 12.94
CA GLY A 904 18.24 14.99 12.79
C GLY A 904 18.13 14.50 11.35
N ALA A 905 17.05 14.86 10.65
CA ALA A 905 16.72 14.33 9.34
C ALA A 905 17.69 14.77 8.23
N THR A 906 17.91 16.09 8.11
CA THR A 906 18.74 16.66 7.04
C THR A 906 20.21 16.30 7.17
N GLN A 907 20.74 16.27 8.39
CA GLN A 907 22.15 16.01 8.62
C GLN A 907 22.50 14.53 8.47
N ALA A 908 21.64 13.62 8.95
CA ALA A 908 21.81 12.19 8.74
C ALA A 908 21.80 11.84 7.25
N MET A 909 20.87 12.42 6.50
CA MET A 909 20.83 12.32 5.03
C MET A 909 22.12 12.86 4.39
N GLY A 910 22.57 14.05 4.78
CA GLY A 910 23.79 14.66 4.23
C GLY A 910 25.03 13.82 4.47
N TRP A 911 25.19 13.26 5.67
CA TRP A 911 26.29 12.37 6.01
C TRP A 911 26.33 11.12 5.12
N ALA A 912 25.17 10.46 4.98
CA ALA A 912 25.03 9.29 4.13
C ALA A 912 25.42 9.60 2.68
N GLN A 913 24.84 10.65 2.10
CA GLN A 913 25.09 11.01 0.71
C GLN A 913 26.53 11.50 0.46
N MET A 914 27.12 12.24 1.40
CA MET A 914 28.52 12.70 1.29
C MET A 914 29.50 11.51 1.30
N LEU A 915 29.30 10.52 2.16
CA LEU A 915 30.13 9.31 2.15
C LEU A 915 29.92 8.50 0.88
N ASP A 916 28.68 8.36 0.42
CA ASP A 916 28.36 7.69 -0.85
C ASP A 916 29.10 8.34 -2.03
N LEU A 917 29.11 9.67 -2.09
CA LEU A 917 29.86 10.44 -3.08
C LEU A 917 31.34 10.06 -3.06
N TYR A 918 32.03 10.17 -1.92
CA TYR A 918 33.48 9.93 -1.84
C TYR A 918 33.89 8.47 -1.99
N LEU A 919 32.96 7.53 -1.82
CA LEU A 919 33.17 6.11 -2.09
C LEU A 919 32.77 5.69 -3.51
N SER A 920 32.13 6.58 -4.28
CA SER A 920 31.79 6.33 -5.68
C SER A 920 33.02 6.33 -6.58
N ASP A 921 32.95 5.60 -7.70
CA ASP A 921 34.07 5.46 -8.65
C ASP A 921 34.64 6.83 -9.08
N ARG A 922 33.77 7.79 -9.38
CA ARG A 922 34.15 9.13 -9.87
C ARG A 922 34.97 9.94 -8.85
N TYR A 923 34.63 9.88 -7.57
CA TYR A 923 35.25 10.74 -6.54
C TYR A 923 36.17 9.99 -5.58
N SER A 924 36.28 8.67 -5.72
CA SER A 924 37.17 7.80 -4.94
C SER A 924 38.63 8.27 -4.92
N MET A 925 39.08 8.97 -5.97
CA MET A 925 40.43 9.56 -6.05
C MET A 925 40.75 10.57 -4.94
N HIS A 926 39.73 11.18 -4.32
CA HIS A 926 39.91 12.10 -3.19
C HIS A 926 40.08 11.37 -1.85
N TRP A 927 39.65 10.10 -1.76
CA TRP A 927 39.65 9.34 -0.53
C TRP A 927 41.05 9.20 0.12
N PRO A 928 42.14 8.91 -0.62
CA PRO A 928 43.48 8.88 -0.02
C PRO A 928 43.93 10.21 0.60
N ALA A 929 43.50 11.35 0.05
CA ALA A 929 43.79 12.66 0.63
C ALA A 929 42.99 12.89 1.93
N ILE A 930 41.72 12.49 1.94
CA ILE A 930 40.86 12.50 3.14
C ILE A 930 41.46 11.62 4.24
N GLN A 931 41.94 10.42 3.92
CA GLN A 931 42.61 9.53 4.89
C GLN A 931 43.88 10.14 5.48
N ARG A 932 44.71 10.82 4.67
CA ARG A 932 45.90 11.53 5.18
C ARG A 932 45.52 12.66 6.15
N LEU A 933 44.50 13.46 5.81
CA LEU A 933 44.01 14.54 6.67
C LEU A 933 43.38 13.98 7.96
N ALA A 934 42.63 12.88 7.87
CA ALA A 934 41.99 12.22 8.99
C ALA A 934 43.00 11.71 10.04
N ARG A 935 44.21 11.34 9.61
CA ARG A 935 45.31 10.85 10.45
C ARG A 935 46.25 11.97 10.93
N SER A 936 46.07 13.19 10.46
CA SER A 936 46.86 14.35 10.88
C SER A 936 46.25 15.00 12.11
N GLU A 937 47.10 15.40 13.05
CA GLU A 937 46.71 16.18 14.24
C GLU A 937 46.92 17.68 14.06
N GLU A 938 47.38 18.13 12.87
CA GLU A 938 47.56 19.55 12.55
C GLU A 938 46.21 20.28 12.53
N PRO A 939 46.09 21.49 13.11
CA PRO A 939 44.83 22.25 13.11
C PRO A 939 44.27 22.50 11.71
N GLU A 940 45.11 22.77 10.70
CA GLU A 940 44.64 22.99 9.32
C GLU A 940 44.05 21.74 8.66
N ALA A 941 44.38 20.54 9.16
CA ALA A 941 43.86 19.31 8.59
C ALA A 941 42.34 19.21 8.74
N PHE A 942 41.81 19.62 9.89
CA PHE A 942 40.37 19.62 10.14
C PHE A 942 39.64 20.69 9.31
N GLU A 943 40.24 21.87 9.12
CA GLU A 943 39.67 22.90 8.25
C GLU A 943 39.62 22.45 6.78
N LYS A 944 40.62 21.71 6.31
CA LYS A 944 40.55 21.07 4.98
C LYS A 944 39.46 20.00 4.90
N LEU A 945 39.25 19.20 5.95
CA LEU A 945 38.14 18.25 6.02
C LEU A 945 36.77 18.96 5.99
N LYS A 946 36.63 20.14 6.62
CA LYS A 946 35.41 20.97 6.47
C LYS A 946 35.19 21.41 5.03
N LYS A 947 36.24 21.74 4.28
CA LYS A 947 36.13 22.07 2.86
C LYS A 947 35.68 20.87 2.02
N TYR A 948 36.22 19.68 2.29
CA TYR A 948 35.69 18.45 1.69
C TYR A 948 34.22 18.21 2.06
N ALA A 949 33.83 18.42 3.31
CA ALA A 949 32.43 18.29 3.70
C ALA A 949 31.52 19.27 2.93
N LEU A 950 31.94 20.54 2.76
CA LEU A 950 31.20 21.54 1.98
C LEU A 950 31.05 21.17 0.50
N GLU A 951 32.12 20.70 -0.15
CA GLU A 951 32.04 20.23 -1.55
C GLU A 951 31.18 18.97 -1.66
N GLY A 952 31.27 18.07 -0.69
CA GLY A 952 30.44 16.87 -0.62
C GLY A 952 28.95 17.20 -0.51
N PHE A 953 28.57 18.11 0.39
CA PHE A 953 27.19 18.58 0.52
C PHE A 953 26.73 19.45 -0.67
N ARG A 954 27.64 20.05 -1.45
CA ARG A 954 27.28 20.77 -2.68
C ARG A 954 26.95 19.81 -3.82
N LEU A 955 27.72 18.74 -3.95
CA LEU A 955 27.54 17.70 -4.98
C LEU A 955 26.55 16.61 -4.56
N SER A 956 26.18 16.52 -3.30
CA SER A 956 25.10 15.64 -2.84
C SER A 956 24.27 16.37 -1.80
N THR A 957 23.47 17.30 -2.32
CA THR A 957 22.72 18.29 -1.56
C THR A 957 21.64 17.62 -0.70
N PRO A 958 21.75 17.61 0.64
CA PRO A 958 20.75 16.97 1.50
C PRO A 958 19.44 17.76 1.61
N ALA A 959 19.48 19.07 1.38
CA ALA A 959 18.29 19.91 1.29
C ALA A 959 18.15 20.38 -0.15
N ASN A 960 17.48 19.60 -1.01
CA ASN A 960 17.42 19.83 -2.46
C ASN A 960 16.94 21.24 -2.83
N GLY A 961 16.14 21.88 -1.98
CA GLY A 961 15.67 23.23 -2.24
C GLY A 961 14.61 23.73 -1.27
N VAL A 962 14.02 24.87 -1.62
CA VAL A 962 12.92 25.50 -0.87
C VAL A 962 11.73 25.75 -1.81
N LEU A 963 10.56 25.24 -1.44
CA LEU A 963 9.31 25.54 -2.14
C LEU A 963 8.74 26.89 -1.69
N ARG A 964 8.25 27.67 -2.64
CA ARG A 964 7.57 28.95 -2.43
C ARG A 964 6.29 29.00 -3.27
N THR A 965 5.17 29.33 -2.67
CA THR A 965 3.89 29.49 -3.37
C THR A 965 3.62 30.96 -3.62
N TYR A 966 3.23 31.30 -4.85
CA TYR A 966 2.87 32.66 -5.22
C TYR A 966 1.40 32.95 -4.91
N ASN A 967 1.12 33.88 -3.99
CA ASN A 967 -0.23 34.21 -3.54
C ASN A 967 -0.42 35.72 -3.41
N ASN A 968 -0.21 36.45 -4.51
CA ASN A 968 -0.56 37.86 -4.58
C ASN A 968 -1.95 38.03 -5.20
N ARG A 969 -2.90 38.60 -4.43
CA ARG A 969 -4.32 38.74 -4.83
C ARG A 969 -4.57 39.75 -5.95
N HIS A 970 -3.62 40.64 -6.26
CA HIS A 970 -3.84 41.79 -7.15
C HIS A 970 -2.88 41.87 -8.35
N SER A 971 -2.06 40.86 -8.61
CA SER A 971 -0.99 40.94 -9.62
C SER A 971 -1.28 40.11 -10.89
N LYS A 972 -0.88 40.67 -12.04
CA LYS A 972 -0.60 39.93 -13.29
C LYS A 972 0.47 38.84 -13.05
N PRO A 973 0.66 37.88 -13.97
CA PRO A 973 1.76 36.92 -13.89
C PRO A 973 3.10 37.64 -13.69
N THR A 974 3.92 37.13 -12.78
CA THR A 974 5.25 37.66 -12.48
C THR A 974 6.29 36.89 -13.28
N LEU A 975 7.34 37.57 -13.73
CA LEU A 975 8.45 36.97 -14.46
C LEU A 975 9.64 36.80 -13.50
N LEU A 976 10.09 35.56 -13.33
CA LEU A 976 11.29 35.20 -12.59
C LEU A 976 12.43 34.98 -13.57
N LYS A 977 13.58 35.61 -13.34
CA LYS A 977 14.79 35.39 -14.13
C LYS A 977 15.52 34.17 -13.61
N ASP A 978 15.88 33.24 -14.50
CA ASP A 978 16.62 32.02 -14.17
C ASP A 978 17.74 31.81 -15.21
N GLY A 979 18.93 32.34 -14.91
CA GLY A 979 20.04 32.43 -15.86
C GLY A 979 19.65 33.22 -17.11
N ALA A 980 19.80 32.58 -18.28
CA ALA A 980 19.38 33.11 -19.57
C ALA A 980 17.87 33.00 -19.83
N THR A 981 17.13 32.23 -19.01
CA THR A 981 15.69 31.99 -19.21
C THR A 981 14.85 32.89 -18.31
N THR A 982 13.59 33.09 -18.69
CA THR A 982 12.60 33.79 -17.87
C THR A 982 11.37 32.90 -17.72
N LYS A 983 10.93 32.70 -16.48
CA LYS A 983 9.83 31.80 -16.11
C LYS A 983 8.65 32.64 -15.60
N SER A 984 7.45 32.40 -16.12
CA SER A 984 6.24 33.12 -15.70
C SER A 984 5.51 32.33 -14.62
N ILE A 985 5.14 32.99 -13.53
CA ILE A 985 4.39 32.42 -12.42
C ILE A 985 3.09 33.20 -12.17
N SER A 986 2.02 32.48 -11.88
CA SER A 986 0.69 33.01 -11.59
C SER A 986 0.24 32.65 -10.17
N LYS A 987 -0.81 33.32 -9.68
CA LYS A 987 -1.35 33.05 -8.34
C LYS A 987 -1.70 31.56 -8.21
N GLY A 988 -1.19 30.92 -7.15
CA GLY A 988 -1.37 29.50 -6.88
C GLY A 988 -0.21 28.63 -7.36
N ASP A 989 0.62 29.11 -8.29
CA ASP A 989 1.79 28.34 -8.75
C ASP A 989 2.81 28.21 -7.61
N THR A 990 3.42 27.03 -7.52
CA THR A 990 4.54 26.76 -6.62
C THR A 990 5.84 26.83 -7.42
N VAL A 991 6.87 27.39 -6.80
CA VAL A 991 8.22 27.56 -7.34
C VAL A 991 9.18 26.80 -6.44
N PHE A 992 10.13 26.08 -7.02
CA PHE A 992 11.14 25.32 -6.30
C PHE A 992 12.52 25.96 -6.50
N ALA A 993 13.09 26.52 -5.43
CA ALA A 993 14.47 27.00 -5.40
C ALA A 993 15.42 25.80 -5.36
N ASP A 994 15.91 25.32 -6.50
CA ASP A 994 16.71 24.11 -6.62
C ASP A 994 18.18 24.38 -6.24
N PHE A 995 18.56 24.01 -5.02
CA PHE A 995 19.92 24.18 -4.52
C PHE A 995 20.91 23.20 -5.14
N ALA A 996 20.45 22.02 -5.59
CA ALA A 996 21.31 21.02 -6.19
C ALA A 996 21.80 21.47 -7.57
N SER A 997 20.90 22.00 -8.40
CA SER A 997 21.24 22.60 -9.70
C SER A 997 22.03 23.90 -9.52
N ALA A 998 21.60 24.79 -8.63
CA ALA A 998 22.28 26.07 -8.41
C ALA A 998 23.69 25.91 -7.82
N GLY A 999 23.93 24.86 -7.03
CA GLY A 999 25.26 24.49 -6.55
C GLY A 999 26.21 23.94 -7.62
N ARG A 1000 25.71 23.74 -8.84
CA ARG A 1000 26.44 23.27 -10.03
C ARG A 1000 26.35 24.23 -11.21
N ASP A 1001 25.78 25.41 -11.00
CA ASP A 1001 25.66 26.43 -12.04
C ASP A 1001 27.06 26.82 -12.55
N PRO A 1002 27.41 26.54 -13.82
CA PRO A 1002 28.74 26.80 -14.37
C PRO A 1002 29.09 28.29 -14.43
N GLU A 1003 28.09 29.19 -14.44
CA GLU A 1003 28.35 30.64 -14.40
C GLU A 1003 28.92 31.09 -13.05
N THR A 1004 28.57 30.40 -11.96
CA THR A 1004 29.01 30.72 -10.60
C THR A 1004 30.09 29.77 -10.09
N PHE A 1005 30.06 28.51 -10.53
CA PHE A 1005 31.00 27.46 -10.15
C PHE A 1005 31.82 26.99 -11.37
N PRO A 1006 33.01 27.58 -11.63
CA PRO A 1006 33.94 27.03 -12.62
C PRO A 1006 34.32 25.59 -12.28
N ASP A 1007 34.25 24.70 -13.28
CA ASP A 1007 34.35 23.25 -13.13
C ASP A 1007 33.38 22.72 -12.04
N PRO A 1008 32.06 22.81 -12.27
CA PRO A 1008 31.07 22.64 -11.20
C PRO A 1008 31.04 21.22 -10.62
N GLU A 1009 31.46 20.23 -11.38
CA GLU A 1009 31.46 18.83 -10.95
C GLU A 1009 32.73 18.42 -10.19
N GLU A 1010 33.77 19.27 -10.17
CA GLU A 1010 35.05 18.99 -9.54
C GLU A 1010 35.09 19.45 -8.08
N ILE A 1011 35.75 18.65 -7.23
CA ILE A 1011 36.00 18.99 -5.81
C ILE A 1011 37.12 20.04 -5.74
N LYS A 1012 36.76 21.26 -5.34
CA LYS A 1012 37.71 22.36 -5.12
C LYS A 1012 37.59 22.93 -3.72
N LEU A 1013 38.70 22.95 -2.97
CA LEU A 1013 38.72 23.34 -1.56
C LEU A 1013 38.92 24.84 -1.33
N ASP A 1014 39.28 25.58 -2.38
CA ASP A 1014 39.59 27.02 -2.38
C ASP A 1014 38.39 27.89 -2.78
N ARG A 1015 37.23 27.31 -3.07
CA ARG A 1015 36.03 28.08 -3.44
C ARG A 1015 35.61 29.03 -2.30
N PRO A 1016 35.16 30.26 -2.64
CA PRO A 1016 34.66 31.20 -1.64
C PRO A 1016 33.42 30.68 -0.90
N LEU A 1017 33.39 30.86 0.43
CA LEU A 1017 32.34 30.32 1.31
C LEU A 1017 30.93 30.87 1.00
N GLN A 1018 30.85 32.09 0.50
CA GLN A 1018 29.60 32.77 0.15
C GLN A 1018 28.87 32.16 -1.05
N LEU A 1019 29.54 31.35 -1.88
CA LEU A 1019 28.91 30.70 -3.03
C LEU A 1019 28.03 29.51 -2.60
N TYR A 1020 28.34 28.89 -1.47
CA TYR A 1020 27.65 27.69 -1.01
C TYR A 1020 26.26 28.04 -0.44
N ILE A 1021 25.22 27.71 -1.21
CA ILE A 1021 23.81 27.92 -0.85
C ILE A 1021 23.03 26.62 -0.56
N HIS A 1022 23.68 25.46 -0.59
CA HIS A 1022 23.07 24.14 -0.36
C HIS A 1022 22.47 23.94 1.05
N HIS A 1023 22.72 24.87 1.97
CA HIS A 1023 22.09 24.95 3.29
C HIS A 1023 21.12 26.14 3.41
N GLY A 1024 20.57 26.62 2.29
CA GLY A 1024 19.68 27.78 2.23
C GLY A 1024 20.42 29.13 2.19
N TRP A 1025 19.64 30.19 1.92
CA TRP A 1025 20.13 31.57 1.77
C TRP A 1025 19.18 32.57 2.44
N GLY A 1026 19.73 33.71 2.89
CA GLY A 1026 18.95 34.81 3.47
C GLY A 1026 18.13 34.38 4.69
N ALA A 1027 16.85 34.76 4.72
CA ALA A 1027 15.91 34.38 5.79
C ALA A 1027 15.70 32.85 5.88
N HIS A 1028 15.94 32.13 4.78
CA HIS A 1028 15.80 30.68 4.67
C HIS A 1028 17.12 29.92 4.90
N ALA A 1029 18.20 30.60 5.31
CA ALA A 1029 19.45 29.93 5.63
C ALA A 1029 19.31 29.01 6.87
N CYS A 1030 19.87 27.81 6.80
CA CYS A 1030 19.85 26.85 7.88
C CYS A 1030 20.59 27.39 9.12
N LEU A 1031 19.91 27.41 10.26
CA LEU A 1031 20.49 27.77 11.55
C LEU A 1031 21.69 26.90 11.93
N GLY A 1032 21.69 25.63 11.53
CA GLY A 1032 22.70 24.65 11.87
C GLY A 1032 23.92 24.63 10.93
N ARG A 1033 24.03 25.50 9.92
CA ARG A 1033 25.04 25.39 8.84
C ARG A 1033 26.47 25.12 9.33
N ALA A 1034 26.91 25.80 10.39
CA ALA A 1034 28.24 25.60 10.98
C ALA A 1034 28.38 24.23 11.69
N ILE A 1035 27.31 23.78 12.37
CA ILE A 1035 27.22 22.47 13.02
C ILE A 1035 27.28 21.37 11.96
N VAL A 1036 26.46 21.44 10.90
CA VAL A 1036 26.39 20.43 9.83
C VAL A 1036 27.76 20.23 9.18
N THR A 1037 28.43 21.33 8.84
CA THR A 1037 29.77 21.29 8.22
C THR A 1037 30.82 20.68 9.13
N THR A 1038 30.78 21.04 10.42
CA THR A 1038 31.70 20.51 11.44
C THR A 1038 31.45 19.02 11.70
N ALA A 1039 30.18 18.62 11.76
CA ALA A 1039 29.73 17.25 11.91
C ALA A 1039 30.20 16.39 10.71
N GLY A 1040 30.00 16.86 9.47
CA GLY A 1040 30.49 16.17 8.28
C GLY A 1040 32.01 15.98 8.26
N ALA A 1041 32.78 17.00 8.66
CA ALA A 1041 34.23 16.88 8.79
C ALA A 1041 34.66 15.86 9.86
N ALA A 1042 33.94 15.80 10.99
CA ALA A 1042 34.17 14.80 12.04
C ALA A 1042 33.89 13.38 11.55
N LEU A 1043 32.82 13.17 10.77
CA LEU A 1043 32.56 11.88 10.11
C LEU A 1043 33.71 11.48 9.19
N LEU A 1044 34.12 12.37 8.28
CA LEU A 1044 35.24 12.10 7.36
C LEU A 1044 36.54 11.80 8.13
N LYS A 1045 36.78 12.48 9.26
CA LYS A 1045 37.94 12.20 10.13
C LYS A 1045 37.89 10.80 10.73
N VAL A 1046 36.74 10.36 11.24
CA VAL A 1046 36.62 9.01 11.85
C VAL A 1046 36.68 7.93 10.77
N MET A 1047 35.93 8.09 9.68
CA MET A 1047 35.87 7.10 8.60
C MET A 1047 37.19 6.99 7.82
N GLY A 1048 37.88 8.11 7.60
CA GLY A 1048 39.19 8.14 6.95
C GLY A 1048 40.30 7.46 7.77
N LYS A 1049 40.08 7.17 9.06
CA LYS A 1049 41.03 6.38 9.85
C LYS A 1049 40.94 4.88 9.53
N LEU A 1050 39.78 4.37 9.13
CA LEU A 1050 39.58 2.95 8.82
C LEU A 1050 40.46 2.48 7.66
N ASP A 1051 41.13 1.34 7.85
CA ASP A 1051 42.07 0.79 6.87
C ASP A 1051 41.31 0.01 5.79
N GLY A 1052 41.54 0.34 4.52
CA GLY A 1052 40.91 -0.36 3.39
C GLY A 1052 39.39 -0.19 3.32
N LEU A 1053 38.84 0.94 3.79
CA LEU A 1053 37.41 1.23 3.68
C LEU A 1053 36.99 1.31 2.21
N ARG A 1054 35.95 0.54 1.87
CA ARG A 1054 35.28 0.55 0.56
C ARG A 1054 33.81 0.16 0.71
N SER A 1055 33.01 0.39 -0.33
CA SER A 1055 31.66 -0.20 -0.42
C SER A 1055 31.72 -1.72 -0.36
N ALA A 1056 30.71 -2.34 0.26
CA ALA A 1056 30.48 -3.77 0.14
C ALA A 1056 30.11 -4.14 -1.31
N ASP A 1057 30.35 -5.38 -1.71
CA ASP A 1057 30.08 -5.81 -3.08
C ASP A 1057 28.57 -6.03 -3.30
N GLY A 1058 28.08 -5.68 -4.49
CA GLY A 1058 26.67 -5.78 -4.91
C GLY A 1058 25.74 -4.70 -4.33
N MET A 1059 24.43 -4.87 -4.51
CA MET A 1059 23.41 -3.87 -4.13
C MET A 1059 23.48 -3.45 -2.65
N GLN A 1060 23.94 -4.33 -1.75
CA GLN A 1060 24.08 -3.99 -0.33
C GLN A 1060 25.09 -2.85 -0.07
N GLY A 1061 26.04 -2.62 -0.99
CA GLY A 1061 27.00 -1.53 -0.91
C GLY A 1061 26.58 -0.27 -1.67
N GLU A 1062 25.39 -0.27 -2.28
CA GLU A 1062 24.84 0.82 -3.06
C GLU A 1062 23.71 1.52 -2.33
N MET A 1063 23.58 2.81 -2.58
CA MET A 1063 22.43 3.60 -2.13
C MET A 1063 21.52 3.85 -3.32
N VAL A 1064 20.72 2.84 -3.67
CA VAL A 1064 19.85 2.87 -4.85
C VAL A 1064 18.87 4.05 -4.73
N SER A 1065 18.79 4.88 -5.76
CA SER A 1065 18.03 6.13 -5.75
C SER A 1065 17.41 6.46 -7.11
N LYS A 1066 16.38 7.33 -7.10
CA LYS A 1066 15.76 7.91 -8.30
C LYS A 1066 15.39 9.37 -8.08
N GLU A 1067 15.32 10.15 -9.15
CA GLU A 1067 14.76 11.50 -9.11
C GLU A 1067 13.24 11.47 -9.34
N HIS A 1068 12.50 12.26 -8.56
CA HIS A 1068 11.05 12.44 -8.67
C HIS A 1068 10.70 13.89 -8.33
N ASP A 1069 10.15 14.64 -9.29
CA ASP A 1069 9.79 16.06 -9.14
C ASP A 1069 10.90 16.96 -8.58
N GLY A 1070 12.16 16.67 -8.95
CA GLY A 1070 13.35 17.40 -8.47
C GLY A 1070 13.84 16.97 -7.09
N PHE A 1071 13.30 15.87 -6.53
CA PHE A 1071 13.76 15.26 -5.29
C PHE A 1071 14.33 13.86 -5.51
N ARG A 1072 15.50 13.63 -4.93
CA ARG A 1072 16.10 12.31 -4.83
C ARG A 1072 15.37 11.44 -3.80
N MET A 1073 14.84 10.32 -4.24
CA MET A 1073 14.27 9.26 -3.43
C MET A 1073 15.23 8.08 -3.33
N PHE A 1074 15.17 7.33 -2.24
CA PHE A 1074 16.05 6.20 -1.93
C PHE A 1074 15.24 4.93 -1.72
N LEU A 1075 15.74 3.80 -2.21
CA LEU A 1075 15.08 2.52 -2.00
C LEU A 1075 15.23 2.08 -0.53
N GLU A 1076 14.15 1.57 0.07
CA GLU A 1076 14.20 0.95 1.41
C GLU A 1076 15.10 -0.31 1.41
N GLU A 1077 15.58 -0.73 2.58
CA GLU A 1077 16.55 -1.85 2.73
C GLU A 1077 16.02 -3.18 2.13
N ASP A 1078 14.71 -3.40 2.19
CA ASP A 1078 14.05 -4.58 1.65
C ASP A 1078 13.56 -4.40 0.19
N GLY A 1079 13.75 -3.23 -0.42
CA GLY A 1079 13.25 -2.96 -1.77
C GLY A 1079 11.74 -2.75 -1.87
N SER A 1080 11.01 -2.67 -0.76
CA SER A 1080 9.54 -2.59 -0.74
C SER A 1080 8.96 -1.24 -1.13
N ASP A 1081 9.75 -0.17 -1.03
CA ASP A 1081 9.27 1.18 -1.29
C ASP A 1081 10.41 2.17 -1.58
N TRP A 1082 10.05 3.32 -2.17
CA TRP A 1082 10.93 4.47 -2.33
C TRP A 1082 10.70 5.48 -1.20
N GLY A 1083 11.65 5.67 -0.29
CA GLY A 1083 11.65 6.70 0.75
C GLY A 1083 12.35 7.99 0.31
N VAL A 1084 12.26 9.05 1.13
CA VAL A 1084 12.99 10.32 0.90
C VAL A 1084 14.31 10.40 1.67
N PHE A 1085 14.60 9.41 2.53
CA PHE A 1085 15.83 9.34 3.31
C PHE A 1085 16.62 8.08 2.95
N PRO A 1086 17.96 8.15 2.90
CA PRO A 1086 18.82 6.96 2.87
C PRO A 1086 18.57 6.04 4.06
N ARG A 1087 18.49 4.73 3.80
CA ARG A 1087 18.15 3.73 4.83
C ARG A 1087 19.28 2.76 5.12
N THR A 1088 20.00 2.34 4.09
CA THR A 1088 21.09 1.35 4.19
C THR A 1088 22.22 1.67 3.22
N LYS A 1089 23.46 1.38 3.63
CA LYS A 1089 24.62 1.18 2.75
C LYS A 1089 25.68 0.43 3.55
N LYS A 1090 26.03 -0.78 3.12
CA LYS A 1090 27.06 -1.57 3.79
C LYS A 1090 28.45 -1.22 3.24
N VAL A 1091 29.39 -1.04 4.14
CA VAL A 1091 30.81 -0.81 3.83
C VAL A 1091 31.66 -1.90 4.48
N VAL A 1092 32.81 -2.16 3.89
CA VAL A 1092 33.79 -3.12 4.42
C VAL A 1092 35.15 -2.47 4.60
N PHE A 1093 35.90 -2.92 5.60
CA PHE A 1093 37.25 -2.43 5.90
C PHE A 1093 38.09 -3.49 6.62
N THR A 1094 39.40 -3.35 6.61
CA THR A 1094 40.37 -4.35 7.08
C THR A 1094 40.89 -4.08 8.50
N GLY A 1095 40.83 -2.83 8.95
CA GLY A 1095 41.36 -2.43 10.24
C GLY A 1095 40.64 -1.22 10.81
N LEU A 1096 40.53 -1.20 12.14
CA LEU A 1096 39.93 -0.08 12.88
C LEU A 1096 40.84 1.16 12.96
N GLY A 1097 42.06 1.14 12.37
CA GLY A 1097 42.85 2.35 12.17
C GLY A 1097 43.15 3.18 13.43
N GLY A 1098 43.44 2.53 14.56
CA GLY A 1098 43.64 3.18 15.85
C GLY A 1098 42.35 3.47 16.65
N LEU A 1099 41.17 3.10 16.12
CA LEU A 1099 39.93 3.08 16.89
C LEU A 1099 39.81 1.85 17.81
N ALA A 1100 40.66 0.82 17.65
CA ALA A 1100 40.67 -0.34 18.55
C ALA A 1100 41.09 0.09 19.97
N GLU A 1101 40.45 -0.47 21.01
CA GLU A 1101 40.91 -0.27 22.38
C GLU A 1101 42.40 -0.61 22.48
N LYS A 1102 43.18 0.24 23.15
CA LYS A 1102 44.43 -0.21 23.75
C LYS A 1102 44.08 -1.38 24.65
N LYS A 1103 44.38 -2.61 24.18
CA LYS A 1103 44.50 -3.75 25.08
C LYS A 1103 45.71 -3.47 25.97
N GLU A 1104 45.45 -3.09 27.21
CA GLU A 1104 46.36 -3.31 28.33
C GLU A 1104 45.82 -4.46 29.18
#